data_AF-A0A6I6GDW7-F1
#
_entry.id   AF-A0A6I6GDW7-F1
#
_cell.length_a   1.000
_cell.length_b   1.000
_cell.length_c   1.000
_cell.angle_alpha   90.00
_cell.angle_beta   90.00
_cell.angle_gamma   90.00
#
_symmetry.space_group_name_H-M   'P 1'
#
loop_
_entity.id
_entity.type
_entity.pdbx_description
1 polymer ?
#
loop_
_entity_poly.entity_id
_entity_poly.type
_entity_poly.pdbx_seq_one_letter_code
_entity_poly.pdbx_strand_id
1 'polypeptide(L)'
;MKASFFYRHLLLLLFVCGLSTGFAQLYEKQLLDDQWKFHFGHAGNPEKDFNYGIANIFAKSGATAKTAIDPKFNDSSWRTLNLPHDWAVELPFTKSSNFDVIQHGFKPVGGLFPETSIGWYRKQFTVNKADSAKRLVLEFDGIFRDANIWVNGFFVGNNQSGYVGVSYDITDYVQFDKPNTIVVRVDATQYEGWFYEGAGIYRHVWLHKMSPIHVAQDGIYAWSTFANNKATVHVQGTLQQHSASSNTVTVTSIIKERDGRIVAKSKPQLVTVPATGEVNVTQSIALPTVRRWSLDDPYLYRIQYIVEHNGQLIDDRTIRFGVRHIEVKPNGVFVNGQHVKLLGTNNHQDHAGVGSALPDYLQYYRIGLLKQMGSNAYRTSHHVPTPELLDACDSLGMLVMNEQRLLNSSPEYVDQLTRLVKRDRSRASVFMWSIGNEEGWIQTNPFGKRIALSLLEKMKILDPTRTCTYAADLPNTFKGVNEVIPVRGFNYRQFAVADYHRDHPNQPIIGTEMGSTVTTRGEYVKDSIRGYVPDQDITAPWWASRAEEWWKLAASNDFWLGGFIWTGFDYRGEPTPYEWPNINSHFGVMDVCGFPKNIYYYYQSWWTDKDVLHISPHWNHHNEWGKPKKLVDVWVNSNADSVELFLNDKSLGRKVMERNSHLQWQVPFEPGTLKAIGYKKGRILTAKQETTGSPVDVVVTPYKTTMLADGKDVAVINISVQDAQGRDIPTADNLIRFSITGPGKIIGVGNGDPSSHEPDKCADGMWQRRLFNGKCQVLLQSTGEAGMIKFEASAAGIYAGGTDIVTVAPASVAVVTNAAKYPLTAEMKKPVPVGKMLGADISFLPELEAKGMRFSDKGVEKDAIAILKDHGINYVRLRVFNEPANEGGYSPQQGFCDLKNTLAMAKRVKAAGLQLLLDFHYSDYWADPGKQYKPAAWKGQDFSTLQTSLYNYTKTVMEALKAQNTLPDMVQVGNEINHGIVWPEGNIQHPDSLAQLLMAGTAAVKTVAPNTIMMMHVALGGQYDEAAFFVQEMQRRGVHFDVIGLSYYPRWHGTLSDLENSLALLSKQFQKDVMVVEYSHRKTEVNKLAFSVPGGRGKGTCIWEPLSTWEKFFDDKGQSNQLLELYDVMAKEYLQ
;
A
#
# COMPACT_ATOMS: atom_id res chain seq x y z
N MET A 1 60.89 60.50 -29.66
CA MET A 1 61.91 59.47 -29.32
C MET A 1 61.18 58.14 -29.33
N LYS A 2 61.28 57.31 -30.39
CA LYS A 2 62.32 56.27 -30.61
C LYS A 2 62.49 55.40 -29.33
N ALA A 3 62.30 54.08 -29.30
CA ALA A 3 62.46 53.07 -30.36
C ALA A 3 61.85 51.69 -30.00
N SER A 4 61.50 50.95 -31.07
CA SER A 4 61.59 49.48 -31.29
C SER A 4 60.76 48.53 -30.41
N PHE A 5 59.61 47.97 -30.85
CA PHE A 5 59.44 46.90 -31.86
C PHE A 5 60.32 45.66 -31.60
N PHE A 6 59.70 44.51 -31.26
CA PHE A 6 59.82 43.21 -31.95
C PHE A 6 59.04 42.09 -31.20
N TYR A 7 58.04 41.51 -31.91
CA TYR A 7 57.56 40.11 -31.85
C TYR A 7 56.80 39.58 -30.62
N ARG A 8 55.46 39.57 -30.71
CA ARG A 8 54.59 38.36 -30.76
C ARG A 8 53.11 38.75 -30.61
N HIS A 9 52.50 39.28 -31.67
CA HIS A 9 51.05 39.43 -31.80
C HIS A 9 50.62 38.83 -33.16
N LEU A 10 50.61 37.51 -33.23
CA LEU A 10 49.83 36.75 -34.21
C LEU A 10 49.78 35.28 -33.78
N LEU A 11 48.76 34.89 -33.01
CA LEU A 11 48.14 33.56 -33.03
C LEU A 11 47.06 33.43 -31.93
N LEU A 12 45.88 32.97 -32.36
CA LEU A 12 44.73 32.48 -31.60
C LEU A 12 43.74 33.51 -31.02
N LEU A 13 42.91 34.02 -31.94
CA LEU A 13 41.45 33.93 -31.81
C LEU A 13 41.06 32.50 -31.40
N LEU A 14 40.56 32.30 -30.18
CA LEU A 14 39.70 31.17 -29.84
C LEU A 14 38.59 31.65 -28.89
N PHE A 15 37.39 31.61 -29.45
CA PHE A 15 36.10 31.60 -28.78
C PHE A 15 36.13 30.88 -27.43
N VAL A 16 35.66 31.55 -26.38
CA VAL A 16 35.02 30.87 -25.24
C VAL A 16 33.56 31.30 -25.24
N CYS A 17 32.81 30.82 -26.24
CA CYS A 17 31.40 30.56 -26.03
C CYS A 17 31.33 29.32 -25.15
N GLY A 18 31.10 29.51 -23.86
CA GLY A 18 30.61 28.44 -22.99
C GLY A 18 29.22 28.05 -23.46
N LEU A 19 29.14 27.19 -24.48
CA LEU A 19 27.95 26.42 -24.79
C LEU A 19 27.79 25.44 -23.61
N SER A 20 26.96 25.82 -22.64
CA SER A 20 26.28 24.85 -21.81
C SER A 20 25.37 24.03 -22.75
N THR A 21 25.91 22.98 -23.35
CA THR A 21 25.08 21.93 -23.96
C THR A 21 24.35 21.24 -22.83
N GLY A 22 23.20 21.79 -22.44
CA GLY A 22 22.23 21.01 -21.68
C GLY A 22 21.95 19.76 -22.48
N PHE A 23 22.29 18.59 -21.94
CA PHE A 23 21.86 17.33 -22.50
C PHE A 23 20.33 17.35 -22.47
N ALA A 24 19.71 17.63 -23.61
CA ALA A 24 18.27 17.50 -23.75
C ALA A 24 17.92 16.03 -23.45
N GLN A 25 17.00 15.82 -22.51
CA GLN A 25 16.53 14.49 -22.15
C GLN A 25 15.93 13.83 -23.41
N LEU A 26 16.35 12.58 -23.67
CA LEU A 26 16.23 11.90 -24.96
C LEU A 26 14.81 11.40 -25.22
N TYR A 27 14.26 10.66 -24.26
CA TYR A 27 12.82 10.44 -24.10
C TYR A 27 12.36 11.11 -22.81
N GLU A 28 11.27 11.87 -22.91
CA GLU A 28 10.64 12.52 -21.76
C GLU A 28 9.18 12.06 -21.66
N LYS A 29 8.79 11.50 -20.51
CA LYS A 29 7.40 11.23 -20.14
C LYS A 29 7.00 12.24 -19.06
N GLN A 30 6.24 13.25 -19.45
CA GLN A 30 5.81 14.33 -18.57
C GLN A 30 4.36 14.08 -18.11
N LEU A 31 4.09 14.09 -16.81
CA LEU A 31 2.73 14.04 -16.28
C LEU A 31 2.02 15.39 -16.49
N LEU A 32 0.76 15.36 -16.91
CA LEU A 32 -0.06 16.53 -17.20
C LEU A 32 -1.28 16.70 -16.29
N ASP A 33 -1.31 16.03 -15.14
CA ASP A 33 -2.50 15.97 -14.26
C ASP A 33 -2.83 17.28 -13.54
N ASP A 34 -1.87 18.17 -13.34
CA ASP A 34 -2.11 19.36 -12.54
C ASP A 34 -2.89 20.45 -13.29
N GLN A 35 -3.69 21.25 -12.57
CA GLN A 35 -4.28 22.51 -13.04
C GLN A 35 -5.17 22.40 -14.29
N TRP A 36 -6.02 21.38 -14.35
CA TRP A 36 -7.09 21.32 -15.35
C TRP A 36 -8.26 22.23 -14.96
N LYS A 37 -8.96 22.73 -15.96
CA LYS A 37 -10.27 23.39 -15.84
C LYS A 37 -11.36 22.38 -16.12
N PHE A 38 -12.42 22.38 -15.31
CA PHE A 38 -13.57 21.51 -15.46
C PHE A 38 -14.89 22.29 -15.41
N HIS A 39 -15.84 21.89 -16.26
CA HIS A 39 -17.23 22.35 -16.24
C HIS A 39 -18.17 21.29 -16.81
N PHE A 40 -19.38 21.20 -16.27
CA PHE A 40 -20.43 20.35 -16.84
C PHE A 40 -20.91 20.87 -18.20
N GLY A 41 -21.05 19.99 -19.17
CA GLY A 41 -21.78 20.25 -20.40
C GLY A 41 -23.25 19.87 -20.27
N HIS A 42 -23.89 19.51 -21.37
CA HIS A 42 -25.26 19.00 -21.33
C HIS A 42 -25.57 18.03 -22.49
N ALA A 43 -25.99 16.80 -22.19
CA ALA A 43 -26.19 15.78 -23.23
C ALA A 43 -27.37 16.08 -24.18
N GLY A 44 -28.43 16.71 -23.67
CA GLY A 44 -29.66 17.00 -24.43
C GLY A 44 -29.86 18.44 -24.91
N ASN A 45 -28.90 19.35 -24.68
CA ASN A 45 -29.06 20.77 -25.01
C ASN A 45 -27.72 21.35 -25.50
N PRO A 46 -27.54 21.45 -26.82
CA PRO A 46 -26.33 21.97 -27.44
C PRO A 46 -25.89 23.36 -26.97
N GLU A 47 -26.81 24.27 -26.63
CA GLU A 47 -26.44 25.62 -26.14
C GLU A 47 -25.78 25.54 -24.76
N LYS A 48 -26.30 24.68 -23.89
CA LYS A 48 -25.71 24.37 -22.57
C LYS A 48 -24.46 23.49 -22.67
N ASP A 49 -24.23 22.87 -23.81
CA ASP A 49 -23.02 22.12 -24.13
C ASP A 49 -22.00 22.96 -24.91
N PHE A 50 -21.92 24.25 -24.59
CA PHE A 50 -21.01 25.22 -25.23
C PHE A 50 -21.15 25.27 -26.75
N ASN A 51 -22.39 25.23 -27.25
CA ASN A 51 -22.76 25.20 -28.67
C ASN A 51 -22.21 24.01 -29.45
N TYR A 52 -21.81 22.93 -28.76
CA TYR A 52 -21.40 21.69 -29.40
C TYR A 52 -22.60 21.06 -30.12
N GLY A 53 -22.50 20.92 -31.44
CA GLY A 53 -23.61 20.50 -32.31
C GLY A 53 -24.39 21.63 -32.97
N ILE A 54 -24.20 22.90 -32.54
CA ILE A 54 -24.73 24.10 -33.24
C ILE A 54 -23.63 24.71 -34.12
N ALA A 55 -22.43 24.88 -33.57
CA ALA A 55 -21.31 25.46 -34.29
C ALA A 55 -20.72 24.45 -35.29
N ASN A 56 -20.46 24.90 -36.52
CA ASN A 56 -19.88 24.07 -37.57
C ASN A 56 -18.35 23.95 -37.43
N ILE A 57 -17.90 23.15 -36.47
CA ILE A 57 -16.49 23.01 -36.09
C ILE A 57 -15.64 22.17 -37.05
N PHE A 58 -16.26 21.46 -38.01
CA PHE A 58 -15.57 20.59 -38.97
C PHE A 58 -15.48 21.18 -40.38
N ALA A 59 -16.18 22.27 -40.68
CA ALA A 59 -16.11 22.90 -42.01
C ALA A 59 -14.75 23.53 -42.33
N LYS A 60 -13.96 23.90 -41.32
CA LYS A 60 -12.61 24.46 -41.45
C LYS A 60 -11.73 23.97 -40.30
N SER A 61 -10.61 23.33 -40.61
CA SER A 61 -9.68 22.79 -39.61
C SER A 61 -9.21 23.86 -38.62
N GLY A 62 -9.29 23.58 -37.32
CA GLY A 62 -8.91 24.51 -36.25
C GLY A 62 -9.93 25.61 -35.93
N ALA A 63 -10.94 25.85 -36.79
CA ALA A 63 -11.91 26.93 -36.59
C ALA A 63 -13.04 26.49 -35.64
N THR A 64 -12.94 26.91 -34.38
CA THR A 64 -13.81 26.43 -33.29
C THR A 64 -14.48 27.55 -32.49
N ALA A 65 -14.56 28.75 -33.08
CA ALA A 65 -15.14 29.93 -32.46
C ALA A 65 -16.57 29.68 -31.94
N LYS A 66 -16.92 30.36 -30.84
CA LYS A 66 -18.20 30.23 -30.11
C LYS A 66 -18.41 28.90 -29.37
N THR A 67 -17.38 28.07 -29.27
CA THR A 67 -17.41 26.83 -28.48
C THR A 67 -16.34 26.85 -27.40
N ALA A 68 -16.44 25.94 -26.42
CA ALA A 68 -15.39 25.69 -25.44
C ALA A 68 -14.13 25.04 -26.05
N ILE A 69 -14.13 24.69 -27.34
CA ILE A 69 -12.96 24.13 -28.04
C ILE A 69 -12.00 25.26 -28.47
N ASP A 70 -12.49 26.48 -28.65
CA ASP A 70 -11.67 27.63 -29.05
C ASP A 70 -10.54 27.87 -28.03
N PRO A 71 -9.27 27.95 -28.47
CA PRO A 71 -8.16 28.32 -27.59
C PRO A 71 -8.36 29.65 -26.87
N LYS A 72 -9.14 30.57 -27.45
CA LYS A 72 -9.48 31.90 -26.88
C LYS A 72 -10.72 31.89 -25.98
N PHE A 73 -11.37 30.74 -25.79
CA PHE A 73 -12.51 30.64 -24.88
C PHE A 73 -12.10 31.05 -23.45
N ASN A 74 -12.90 31.89 -22.80
CA ASN A 74 -12.64 32.31 -21.43
C ASN A 74 -13.19 31.27 -20.43
N ASP A 75 -12.28 30.46 -19.88
CA ASP A 75 -12.57 29.44 -18.85
C ASP A 75 -12.22 29.91 -17.43
N SER A 76 -12.09 31.22 -17.19
CA SER A 76 -11.71 31.75 -15.87
C SER A 76 -12.70 31.39 -14.76
N SER A 77 -13.97 31.17 -15.10
CA SER A 77 -15.03 30.74 -14.18
C SER A 77 -15.10 29.22 -13.97
N TRP A 78 -14.36 28.42 -14.74
CA TRP A 78 -14.35 26.97 -14.60
C TRP A 78 -13.57 26.55 -13.37
N ARG A 79 -14.01 25.45 -12.74
CA ARG A 79 -13.34 24.88 -11.56
C ARG A 79 -11.93 24.45 -11.94
N THR A 80 -10.96 24.79 -11.11
CA THR A 80 -9.59 24.26 -11.25
C THR A 80 -9.45 22.99 -10.41
N LEU A 81 -8.90 21.93 -10.97
CA LEU A 81 -8.67 20.66 -10.30
C LEU A 81 -7.43 19.95 -10.83
N ASN A 82 -7.00 18.92 -10.13
CA ASN A 82 -5.97 17.99 -10.60
C ASN A 82 -6.64 16.66 -10.97
N LEU A 83 -6.08 15.99 -11.96
CA LEU A 83 -6.40 14.60 -12.30
C LEU A 83 -5.60 13.65 -11.36
N PRO A 84 -5.99 12.38 -11.27
CA PRO A 84 -7.21 11.78 -11.79
C PRO A 84 -8.50 12.36 -11.20
N HIS A 85 -9.57 12.47 -11.99
CA HIS A 85 -10.85 13.05 -11.58
C HIS A 85 -12.05 12.21 -12.02
N ASP A 86 -12.85 11.82 -11.03
CA ASP A 86 -14.16 11.20 -11.18
C ASP A 86 -15.21 12.17 -10.65
N TRP A 87 -16.00 12.81 -11.51
CA TRP A 87 -17.02 13.78 -11.06
C TRP A 87 -18.25 13.09 -10.46
N ALA A 88 -18.50 11.82 -10.81
CA ALA A 88 -19.71 11.12 -10.37
C ALA A 88 -19.69 10.88 -8.86
N VAL A 89 -18.51 10.69 -8.26
CA VAL A 89 -18.38 10.49 -6.81
C VAL A 89 -18.80 11.74 -6.04
N GLU A 90 -18.64 12.93 -6.64
CA GLU A 90 -18.95 14.23 -6.03
C GLU A 90 -20.44 14.58 -6.08
N LEU A 91 -21.22 13.92 -6.95
CA LEU A 91 -22.65 14.16 -7.09
C LEU A 91 -23.44 13.61 -5.89
N PRO A 92 -24.57 14.22 -5.50
CA PRO A 92 -25.46 13.64 -4.51
C PRO A 92 -26.08 12.34 -5.02
N PHE A 93 -26.61 11.53 -4.12
CA PHE A 93 -27.40 10.34 -4.47
C PHE A 93 -28.83 10.73 -4.84
N THR A 94 -29.42 10.04 -5.82
CA THR A 94 -30.82 10.23 -6.22
C THR A 94 -31.56 8.89 -6.26
N LYS A 95 -32.72 8.81 -5.61
CA LYS A 95 -33.56 7.62 -5.70
C LYS A 95 -34.11 7.50 -7.12
N SER A 96 -33.91 6.34 -7.74
CA SER A 96 -34.40 6.03 -9.09
C SER A 96 -34.91 4.60 -9.16
N SER A 97 -35.87 4.33 -10.04
CA SER A 97 -36.31 2.97 -10.38
C SER A 97 -35.71 2.46 -11.69
N ASN A 98 -34.87 3.26 -12.34
CA ASN A 98 -34.18 2.84 -13.55
C ASN A 98 -33.06 1.86 -13.19
N PHE A 99 -33.04 0.71 -13.87
CA PHE A 99 -32.10 -0.38 -13.62
C PHE A 99 -30.64 0.11 -13.66
N ASP A 100 -30.24 0.82 -14.72
CA ASP A 100 -28.84 1.25 -14.85
C ASP A 100 -28.45 2.24 -13.75
N VAL A 101 -29.32 3.18 -13.37
CA VAL A 101 -29.05 4.11 -12.26
C VAL A 101 -28.89 3.37 -10.93
N ILE A 102 -29.69 2.32 -10.69
CA ILE A 102 -29.55 1.44 -9.51
C ILE A 102 -28.18 0.73 -9.55
N GLN A 103 -27.85 0.11 -10.68
CA GLN A 103 -26.60 -0.64 -10.85
C GLN A 103 -25.34 0.23 -10.72
N HIS A 104 -25.45 1.54 -10.97
CA HIS A 104 -24.35 2.51 -10.84
C HIS A 104 -24.40 3.30 -9.52
N GLY A 105 -25.10 2.77 -8.50
CA GLY A 105 -25.07 3.28 -7.13
C GLY A 105 -25.83 4.60 -6.94
N PHE A 106 -26.91 4.78 -7.70
CA PHE A 106 -27.82 5.92 -7.57
C PHE A 106 -27.16 7.29 -7.79
N LYS A 107 -26.06 7.33 -8.55
CA LYS A 107 -25.47 8.59 -9.01
C LYS A 107 -26.25 9.13 -10.21
N PRO A 108 -26.59 10.43 -10.24
CA PRO A 108 -27.34 11.04 -11.33
C PRO A 108 -26.43 11.25 -12.55
N VAL A 109 -26.05 10.17 -13.22
CA VAL A 109 -25.30 10.16 -14.48
C VAL A 109 -26.06 9.25 -15.45
N GLY A 110 -25.92 9.44 -16.76
CA GLY A 110 -26.61 8.69 -17.81
C GLY A 110 -27.76 9.46 -18.46
N GLY A 111 -28.41 8.84 -19.44
CA GLY A 111 -29.43 9.50 -20.29
C GLY A 111 -30.62 10.17 -19.57
N LEU A 112 -30.89 9.83 -18.30
CA LEU A 112 -31.93 10.48 -17.49
C LEU A 112 -31.46 11.77 -16.81
N PHE A 113 -30.15 12.03 -16.77
CA PHE A 113 -29.51 13.16 -16.10
C PHE A 113 -28.57 13.89 -17.07
N PRO A 114 -29.11 14.51 -18.13
CA PRO A 114 -28.31 15.13 -19.19
C PRO A 114 -27.40 16.27 -18.70
N GLU A 115 -27.74 16.94 -17.59
CA GLU A 115 -27.00 18.03 -16.96
C GLU A 115 -25.70 17.63 -16.26
N THR A 116 -25.53 16.34 -15.97
CA THR A 116 -24.39 15.78 -15.21
C THR A 116 -23.70 14.63 -15.94
N SER A 117 -24.09 14.38 -17.20
CA SER A 117 -23.55 13.30 -18.04
C SER A 117 -22.45 13.74 -19.00
N ILE A 118 -22.28 15.04 -19.22
CA ILE A 118 -21.19 15.58 -20.05
C ILE A 118 -20.22 16.37 -19.17
N GLY A 119 -18.93 16.06 -19.30
CA GLY A 119 -17.86 16.81 -18.64
C GLY A 119 -16.91 17.42 -19.67
N TRP A 120 -16.63 18.71 -19.54
CA TRP A 120 -15.59 19.39 -20.34
C TRP A 120 -14.35 19.64 -19.50
N TYR A 121 -13.20 19.26 -20.04
CA TYR A 121 -11.89 19.52 -19.47
C TYR A 121 -11.08 20.41 -20.40
N ARG A 122 -10.38 21.39 -19.84
CA ARG A 122 -9.45 22.26 -20.57
C ARG A 122 -8.13 22.37 -19.82
N LYS A 123 -7.01 22.33 -20.55
CA LYS A 123 -5.68 22.54 -19.98
C LYS A 123 -4.83 23.40 -20.89
N GLN A 124 -4.21 24.43 -20.30
CA GLN A 124 -3.13 25.14 -20.95
C GLN A 124 -1.78 24.48 -20.61
N PHE A 125 -0.90 24.39 -21.61
CA PHE A 125 0.47 23.90 -21.45
C PHE A 125 1.40 24.60 -22.45
N THR A 126 2.70 24.52 -22.22
CA THR A 126 3.71 25.08 -23.13
C THR A 126 4.67 24.00 -23.57
N VAL A 127 5.20 24.15 -24.80
CA VAL A 127 6.23 23.27 -25.35
C VAL A 127 7.41 24.15 -25.76
N ASN A 128 8.61 23.80 -25.30
CA ASN A 128 9.81 24.56 -25.59
C ASN A 128 10.17 24.42 -27.07
N LYS A 129 10.62 25.50 -27.71
CA LYS A 129 11.12 25.47 -29.10
C LYS A 129 12.32 24.54 -29.30
N ALA A 130 13.09 24.25 -28.26
CA ALA A 130 14.15 23.25 -28.30
C ALA A 130 13.63 21.83 -28.63
N ASP A 131 12.35 21.55 -28.35
CA ASP A 131 11.70 20.28 -28.67
C ASP A 131 11.09 20.25 -30.09
N SER A 132 11.33 21.26 -30.95
CA SER A 132 10.67 21.35 -32.27
C SER A 132 11.04 20.25 -33.26
N ALA A 133 12.15 19.54 -33.02
CA ALA A 133 12.55 18.39 -33.80
C ALA A 133 12.02 17.06 -33.23
N LYS A 134 11.34 17.08 -32.08
CA LYS A 134 10.80 15.89 -31.42
C LYS A 134 9.39 15.57 -31.93
N ARG A 135 8.99 14.30 -31.75
CA ARG A 135 7.59 13.87 -31.79
C ARG A 135 6.96 14.10 -30.43
N LEU A 136 5.74 14.61 -30.42
CA LEU A 136 4.97 14.94 -29.23
C LEU A 136 3.70 14.10 -29.23
N VAL A 137 3.54 13.22 -28.25
CA VAL A 137 2.37 12.34 -28.13
C VAL A 137 1.65 12.63 -26.83
N LEU A 138 0.34 12.87 -26.91
CA LEU A 138 -0.56 13.01 -25.77
C LEU A 138 -1.20 11.65 -25.48
N GLU A 139 -1.05 11.15 -24.26
CA GLU A 139 -1.57 9.86 -23.81
C GLU A 139 -2.54 10.05 -22.64
N PHE A 140 -3.66 9.32 -22.69
CA PHE A 140 -4.63 9.21 -21.60
C PHE A 140 -4.69 7.76 -21.16
N ASP A 141 -4.50 7.46 -19.88
CA ASP A 141 -4.53 6.07 -19.39
C ASP A 141 -5.94 5.48 -19.30
N GLY A 142 -6.97 6.35 -19.26
CA GLY A 142 -8.38 5.98 -19.25
C GLY A 142 -9.29 7.20 -19.07
N ILE A 143 -10.40 7.22 -19.79
CA ILE A 143 -11.42 8.26 -19.73
C ILE A 143 -12.78 7.57 -19.79
N PHE A 144 -13.66 7.81 -18.81
CA PHE A 144 -14.99 7.24 -18.81
C PHE A 144 -16.04 8.29 -19.18
N ARG A 145 -16.63 8.27 -20.38
CA ARG A 145 -16.26 7.49 -21.59
C ARG A 145 -16.53 8.34 -22.84
N ASP A 146 -16.42 7.73 -24.03
CA ASP A 146 -16.68 8.36 -25.33
C ASP A 146 -16.14 9.80 -25.43
N ALA A 147 -14.82 9.90 -25.26
CA ALA A 147 -14.14 11.17 -25.09
C ALA A 147 -13.63 11.71 -26.43
N ASN A 148 -14.06 12.91 -26.80
CA ASN A 148 -13.54 13.64 -27.96
C ASN A 148 -12.44 14.62 -27.52
N ILE A 149 -11.34 14.66 -28.26
CA ILE A 149 -10.11 15.38 -27.86
C ILE A 149 -9.69 16.36 -28.95
N TRP A 150 -9.32 17.58 -28.53
CA TRP A 150 -8.78 18.63 -29.38
C TRP A 150 -7.49 19.22 -28.81
N VAL A 151 -6.61 19.66 -29.71
CA VAL A 151 -5.44 20.48 -29.38
C VAL A 151 -5.44 21.72 -30.26
N ASN A 152 -5.41 22.91 -29.65
CA ASN A 152 -5.43 24.20 -30.35
C ASN A 152 -6.59 24.34 -31.36
N GLY A 153 -7.75 23.74 -31.08
CA GLY A 153 -8.92 23.73 -31.96
C GLY A 153 -8.93 22.62 -33.01
N PHE A 154 -7.85 21.86 -33.17
CA PHE A 154 -7.80 20.71 -34.08
C PHE A 154 -8.31 19.46 -33.39
N PHE A 155 -9.27 18.76 -34.03
CA PHE A 155 -9.74 17.46 -33.55
C PHE A 155 -8.64 16.43 -33.78
N VAL A 156 -8.15 15.80 -32.70
CA VAL A 156 -7.07 14.80 -32.77
C VAL A 156 -7.59 13.37 -32.70
N GLY A 157 -8.76 13.16 -32.09
CA GLY A 157 -9.42 11.85 -32.10
C GLY A 157 -10.47 11.66 -31.00
N ASN A 158 -10.89 10.40 -30.85
CA ASN A 158 -11.92 9.93 -29.93
C ASN A 158 -11.49 8.63 -29.22
N ASN A 159 -11.86 8.47 -27.93
CA ASN A 159 -11.75 7.22 -27.19
C ASN A 159 -13.14 6.74 -26.73
N GLN A 160 -13.69 5.69 -27.36
CA GLN A 160 -14.99 5.13 -27.01
C GLN A 160 -14.97 4.34 -25.69
N SER A 161 -13.85 3.67 -25.42
CA SER A 161 -13.69 2.82 -24.23
C SER A 161 -13.72 3.66 -22.96
N GLY A 162 -14.43 3.16 -21.95
CA GLY A 162 -14.35 3.64 -20.58
C GLY A 162 -13.09 3.21 -19.82
N TYR A 163 -12.32 2.25 -20.32
CA TYR A 163 -11.28 1.56 -19.54
C TYR A 163 -9.90 1.53 -20.16
N VAL A 164 -9.77 1.32 -21.46
CA VAL A 164 -8.45 1.35 -22.11
C VAL A 164 -8.19 2.76 -22.65
N GLY A 165 -7.01 3.28 -22.30
CA GLY A 165 -6.52 4.58 -22.70
C GLY A 165 -6.17 4.69 -24.18
N VAL A 166 -5.91 5.91 -24.66
CA VAL A 166 -5.55 6.22 -26.05
C VAL A 166 -4.39 7.21 -26.11
N SER A 167 -3.64 7.19 -27.21
CA SER A 167 -2.56 8.14 -27.47
C SER A 167 -2.69 8.79 -28.86
N TYR A 168 -2.40 10.08 -28.97
CA TYR A 168 -2.40 10.83 -30.23
C TYR A 168 -1.08 11.58 -30.43
N ASP A 169 -0.51 11.49 -31.62
CA ASP A 169 0.58 12.35 -32.04
C ASP A 169 0.04 13.76 -32.31
N ILE A 170 0.50 14.71 -31.50
CA ILE A 170 0.07 16.12 -31.54
C ILE A 170 1.13 17.05 -32.12
N THR A 171 2.21 16.50 -32.69
CA THR A 171 3.38 17.26 -33.15
C THR A 171 3.00 18.39 -34.11
N ASP A 172 2.04 18.14 -35.00
CA ASP A 172 1.65 19.10 -36.04
C ASP A 172 0.69 20.20 -35.53
N TYR A 173 0.16 20.06 -34.31
CA TYR A 173 -0.88 20.94 -33.76
C TYR A 173 -0.37 21.85 -32.64
N VAL A 174 0.88 21.71 -32.21
CA VAL A 174 1.45 22.52 -31.13
C VAL A 174 2.12 23.82 -31.62
N GLN A 175 2.15 24.81 -30.74
CA GLN A 175 2.88 26.06 -30.88
C GLN A 175 4.02 26.08 -29.88
N PHE A 176 5.25 26.28 -30.38
CA PHE A 176 6.43 26.36 -29.54
C PHE A 176 6.56 27.73 -28.86
N ASP A 177 7.04 27.73 -27.61
CA ASP A 177 7.21 28.90 -26.74
C ASP A 177 5.92 29.73 -26.57
N LYS A 178 4.75 29.10 -26.78
CA LYS A 178 3.43 29.73 -26.66
C LYS A 178 2.47 28.81 -25.89
N PRO A 179 1.40 29.37 -25.29
CA PRO A 179 0.33 28.56 -24.72
C PRO A 179 -0.34 27.69 -25.77
N ASN A 180 -0.53 26.42 -25.43
CA ASN A 180 -1.31 25.43 -26.17
C ASN A 180 -2.49 25.01 -25.32
N THR A 181 -3.63 24.73 -25.94
CA THR A 181 -4.86 24.32 -25.24
C THR A 181 -5.25 22.91 -25.63
N ILE A 182 -5.34 22.02 -24.64
CA ILE A 182 -6.01 20.72 -24.75
C ILE A 182 -7.45 20.90 -24.32
N VAL A 183 -8.39 20.33 -25.08
CA VAL A 183 -9.81 20.26 -24.72
C VAL A 183 -10.28 18.83 -24.83
N VAL A 184 -11.00 18.35 -23.82
CA VAL A 184 -11.62 17.02 -23.80
C VAL A 184 -13.10 17.17 -23.46
N ARG A 185 -13.98 16.66 -24.33
CA ARG A 185 -15.41 16.49 -24.03
C ARG A 185 -15.64 15.02 -23.73
N VAL A 186 -16.07 14.71 -22.52
CA VAL A 186 -16.35 13.35 -22.04
C VAL A 186 -17.85 13.14 -21.99
N ASP A 187 -18.32 12.03 -22.57
CA ASP A 187 -19.74 11.68 -22.65
C ASP A 187 -20.03 10.39 -21.86
N ALA A 188 -20.57 10.56 -20.66
CA ALA A 188 -20.96 9.46 -19.76
C ALA A 188 -22.46 9.16 -19.83
N THR A 189 -23.12 9.44 -20.97
CA THR A 189 -24.56 9.20 -21.14
C THR A 189 -24.92 7.70 -21.19
N GLN A 190 -23.95 6.84 -21.54
CA GLN A 190 -24.09 5.38 -21.67
C GLN A 190 -23.12 4.63 -20.75
N TYR A 191 -23.43 3.38 -20.46
CA TYR A 191 -22.69 2.50 -19.55
C TYR A 191 -21.99 1.35 -20.32
N GLU A 192 -20.89 0.79 -19.80
CA GLU A 192 -20.28 -0.47 -20.30
C GLU A 192 -20.53 -1.66 -19.37
N GLY A 193 -20.83 -1.39 -18.09
CA GLY A 193 -21.04 -2.37 -17.04
C GLY A 193 -22.39 -2.24 -16.34
N TRP A 194 -22.50 -2.98 -15.23
CA TRP A 194 -23.64 -2.96 -14.30
C TRP A 194 -23.16 -2.70 -12.86
N PHE A 195 -22.20 -1.80 -12.71
CA PHE A 195 -21.53 -1.45 -11.47
C PHE A 195 -21.08 0.00 -11.55
N TYR A 196 -20.63 0.62 -10.47
CA TYR A 196 -20.15 2.00 -10.54
C TYR A 196 -18.86 2.11 -11.39
N GLU A 197 -18.97 2.77 -12.55
CA GLU A 197 -17.84 2.98 -13.47
C GLU A 197 -17.10 4.31 -13.19
N GLY A 198 -17.79 5.27 -12.57
CA GLY A 198 -17.33 6.66 -12.42
C GLY A 198 -17.61 7.50 -13.68
N ALA A 199 -17.11 8.73 -13.73
CA ALA A 199 -17.18 9.56 -14.94
C ALA A 199 -16.06 10.62 -14.99
N GLY A 200 -15.38 10.74 -16.13
CA GLY A 200 -14.32 11.73 -16.36
C GLY A 200 -12.96 11.15 -16.72
N ILE A 201 -11.92 11.99 -16.59
CA ILE A 201 -10.54 11.59 -16.81
C ILE A 201 -10.01 11.02 -15.49
N TYR A 202 -10.45 9.79 -15.19
CA TYR A 202 -10.23 9.14 -13.90
C TYR A 202 -8.88 8.39 -13.82
N ARG A 203 -8.01 8.54 -14.82
CA ARG A 203 -6.61 8.09 -14.82
C ARG A 203 -5.68 9.18 -15.35
N HIS A 204 -4.37 8.96 -15.28
CA HIS A 204 -3.36 9.95 -15.64
C HIS A 204 -3.38 10.38 -17.12
N VAL A 205 -2.86 11.59 -17.35
CA VAL A 205 -2.57 12.13 -18.69
C VAL A 205 -1.08 12.44 -18.82
N TRP A 206 -0.48 12.06 -19.95
CA TRP A 206 0.95 12.19 -20.19
C TRP A 206 1.27 12.90 -21.50
N LEU A 207 2.35 13.67 -21.52
CA LEU A 207 2.99 14.19 -22.73
C LEU A 207 4.33 13.49 -22.93
N HIS A 208 4.46 12.84 -24.08
CA HIS A 208 5.64 12.08 -24.48
C HIS A 208 6.42 12.91 -25.49
N LYS A 209 7.71 13.15 -25.23
CA LYS A 209 8.61 13.82 -26.17
C LYS A 209 9.69 12.85 -26.62
N MET A 210 9.75 12.59 -27.92
CA MET A 210 10.55 11.51 -28.50
C MET A 210 11.38 12.00 -29.69
N SER A 211 12.54 11.41 -29.92
CA SER A 211 13.30 11.60 -31.16
C SER A 211 12.47 11.19 -32.40
N PRO A 212 12.73 11.74 -33.61
CA PRO A 212 12.09 11.28 -34.84
C PRO A 212 12.21 9.79 -35.13
N ILE A 213 13.31 9.18 -34.69
CA ILE A 213 13.49 7.73 -34.61
C ILE A 213 13.38 7.36 -33.13
N HIS A 214 12.42 6.53 -32.77
CA HIS A 214 12.12 6.19 -31.38
C HIS A 214 11.52 4.79 -31.26
N VAL A 215 11.43 4.28 -30.05
CA VAL A 215 10.61 3.12 -29.71
C VAL A 215 9.15 3.54 -29.73
N ALA A 216 8.32 2.83 -30.48
CA ALA A 216 6.88 3.06 -30.55
C ALA A 216 6.22 2.93 -29.16
N GLN A 217 5.07 3.59 -28.97
CA GLN A 217 4.27 3.46 -27.75
C GLN A 217 3.88 1.98 -27.52
N ASP A 218 4.05 1.49 -26.28
CA ASP A 218 3.92 0.07 -25.92
C ASP A 218 4.75 -0.89 -26.80
N GLY A 219 5.83 -0.39 -27.38
CA GLY A 219 6.68 -1.09 -28.34
C GLY A 219 7.70 -2.05 -27.73
N ILE A 220 7.87 -2.07 -26.40
CA ILE A 220 8.76 -3.01 -25.72
C ILE A 220 8.00 -4.26 -25.26
N TYR A 221 8.38 -5.41 -25.79
CA TYR A 221 7.90 -6.71 -25.37
C TYR A 221 9.04 -7.56 -24.83
N ALA A 222 8.94 -7.97 -23.57
CA ALA A 222 9.92 -8.85 -22.94
C ALA A 222 9.29 -10.15 -22.45
N TRP A 223 10.00 -11.27 -22.65
CA TRP A 223 9.63 -12.57 -22.11
C TRP A 223 10.88 -13.39 -21.77
N SER A 224 10.71 -14.49 -21.04
CA SER A 224 11.81 -15.37 -20.64
C SER A 224 11.56 -16.82 -21.04
N THR A 225 12.59 -17.49 -21.53
CA THR A 225 12.63 -18.93 -21.75
C THR A 225 13.64 -19.59 -20.80
N PHE A 226 13.48 -20.89 -20.55
CA PHE A 226 14.35 -21.64 -19.65
C PHE A 226 14.92 -22.88 -20.34
N ALA A 227 16.22 -23.11 -20.18
CA ALA A 227 16.91 -24.33 -20.60
C ALA A 227 17.95 -24.72 -19.55
N ASN A 228 17.96 -25.98 -19.10
CA ASN A 228 18.88 -26.48 -18.06
C ASN A 228 18.95 -25.55 -16.82
N ASN A 229 17.79 -25.10 -16.34
CA ASN A 229 17.64 -24.14 -15.23
C ASN A 229 18.25 -22.74 -15.42
N LYS A 230 18.77 -22.42 -16.60
CA LYS A 230 19.24 -21.08 -16.98
C LYS A 230 18.14 -20.33 -17.71
N ALA A 231 18.02 -19.03 -17.44
CA ALA A 231 17.04 -18.17 -18.09
C ALA A 231 17.68 -17.44 -19.29
N THR A 232 16.94 -17.34 -20.38
CA THR A 232 17.21 -16.40 -21.47
C THR A 232 16.07 -15.39 -21.51
N VAL A 233 16.41 -14.12 -21.43
CA VAL A 233 15.45 -13.02 -21.57
C VAL A 233 15.48 -12.54 -23.00
N HIS A 234 14.33 -12.50 -23.65
CA HIS A 234 14.14 -11.95 -24.97
C HIS A 234 13.51 -10.58 -24.85
N VAL A 235 14.05 -9.60 -25.57
CA VAL A 235 13.57 -8.22 -25.58
C VAL A 235 13.33 -7.82 -27.03
N GLN A 236 12.08 -7.63 -27.39
CA GLN A 236 11.67 -7.08 -28.67
C GLN A 236 11.33 -5.60 -28.49
N GLY A 237 11.91 -4.74 -29.32
CA GLY A 237 11.51 -3.35 -29.47
C GLY A 237 10.92 -3.10 -30.86
N THR A 238 9.81 -2.39 -30.92
CA THR A 238 9.25 -1.81 -32.14
C THR A 238 9.85 -0.41 -32.33
N LEU A 239 10.72 -0.26 -33.32
CA LEU A 239 11.27 1.05 -33.70
C LEU A 239 10.40 1.67 -34.77
N GLN A 240 10.09 2.94 -34.61
CA GLN A 240 9.33 3.75 -35.55
C GLN A 240 10.15 4.96 -35.96
N GLN A 241 10.00 5.38 -37.21
CA GLN A 241 10.52 6.68 -37.64
C GLN A 241 9.56 7.48 -38.52
N HIS A 242 9.69 8.80 -38.43
CA HIS A 242 9.04 9.77 -39.30
C HIS A 242 10.10 10.54 -40.08
N SER A 243 10.66 9.89 -41.12
CA SER A 243 11.72 10.43 -41.98
C SER A 243 11.49 10.00 -43.43
N ALA A 244 11.84 10.88 -44.38
CA ALA A 244 11.77 10.61 -45.81
C ALA A 244 12.79 9.57 -46.30
N SER A 245 13.78 9.21 -45.47
CA SER A 245 14.81 8.20 -45.78
C SER A 245 14.90 7.14 -44.70
N SER A 246 15.33 5.93 -45.08
CA SER A 246 15.68 4.88 -44.14
C SER A 246 16.93 5.26 -43.37
N ASN A 247 16.95 4.98 -42.06
CA ASN A 247 18.09 5.25 -41.19
C ASN A 247 18.56 3.97 -40.54
N THR A 248 19.87 3.85 -40.33
CA THR A 248 20.44 2.71 -39.59
C THR A 248 20.73 3.14 -38.16
N VAL A 249 20.23 2.39 -37.20
CA VAL A 249 20.47 2.60 -35.77
C VAL A 249 21.13 1.38 -35.15
N THR A 250 21.76 1.58 -34.00
CA THR A 250 22.28 0.51 -33.16
C THR A 250 21.35 0.32 -31.97
N VAL A 251 20.97 -0.93 -31.71
CA VAL A 251 20.09 -1.30 -30.59
C VAL A 251 20.85 -2.13 -29.58
N THR A 252 20.71 -1.80 -28.29
CA THR A 252 21.27 -2.59 -27.17
C THR A 252 20.24 -2.74 -26.06
N SER A 253 20.11 -3.93 -25.50
CA SER A 253 19.26 -4.22 -24.35
C SER A 253 20.12 -4.56 -23.13
N ILE A 254 19.80 -3.96 -21.98
CA ILE A 254 20.54 -4.12 -20.72
C ILE A 254 19.58 -4.59 -19.64
N ILE A 255 19.97 -5.62 -18.89
CA ILE A 255 19.25 -6.08 -17.69
C ILE A 255 19.99 -5.54 -16.46
N LYS A 256 19.26 -4.84 -15.59
CA LYS A 256 19.77 -4.28 -14.34
C LYS A 256 19.01 -4.84 -13.13
N GLU A 257 19.70 -4.90 -12.02
CA GLU A 257 19.11 -5.10 -10.69
C GLU A 257 18.28 -3.87 -10.27
N ARG A 258 17.56 -4.01 -9.16
CA ARG A 258 16.76 -2.91 -8.56
C ARG A 258 17.62 -1.71 -8.15
N ASP A 259 18.88 -1.92 -7.79
CA ASP A 259 19.85 -0.88 -7.41
C ASP A 259 20.54 -0.21 -8.62
N GLY A 260 20.20 -0.62 -9.84
CA GLY A 260 20.77 -0.11 -11.08
C GLY A 260 22.01 -0.85 -11.59
N ARG A 261 22.56 -1.83 -10.84
CA ARG A 261 23.71 -2.63 -11.27
C ARG A 261 23.37 -3.45 -12.50
N ILE A 262 24.19 -3.37 -13.55
CA ILE A 262 24.04 -4.16 -14.77
C ILE A 262 24.42 -5.62 -14.50
N VAL A 263 23.54 -6.57 -14.86
CA VAL A 263 23.77 -8.02 -14.72
C VAL A 263 23.94 -8.75 -16.03
N ALA A 264 23.36 -8.22 -17.11
CA ALA A 264 23.54 -8.77 -18.45
C ALA A 264 23.26 -7.70 -19.52
N LYS A 265 23.80 -7.90 -20.72
CA LYS A 265 23.56 -7.04 -21.89
C LYS A 265 23.56 -7.85 -23.18
N SER A 266 22.80 -7.41 -24.18
CA SER A 266 22.89 -7.94 -25.54
C SER A 266 24.15 -7.45 -26.25
N LYS A 267 24.48 -8.06 -27.40
CA LYS A 267 25.41 -7.45 -28.35
C LYS A 267 24.71 -6.29 -29.06
N PRO A 268 25.41 -5.17 -29.34
CA PRO A 268 24.87 -4.12 -30.20
C PRO A 268 24.46 -4.69 -31.55
N GLN A 269 23.26 -4.32 -32.02
CA GLN A 269 22.71 -4.80 -33.29
C GLN A 269 22.40 -3.61 -34.19
N LEU A 270 22.94 -3.61 -35.42
CA LEU A 270 22.59 -2.64 -36.46
C LEU A 270 21.24 -3.01 -37.07
N VAL A 271 20.36 -2.02 -37.20
CA VAL A 271 19.00 -2.17 -37.71
C VAL A 271 18.67 -1.02 -38.64
N THR A 272 18.21 -1.33 -39.84
CA THR A 272 17.65 -0.34 -40.76
C THR A 272 16.18 -0.14 -40.47
N VAL A 273 15.80 1.06 -40.05
CA VAL A 273 14.40 1.47 -39.90
C VAL A 273 13.91 2.01 -41.25
N PRO A 274 12.80 1.51 -41.81
CA PRO A 274 12.29 1.96 -43.11
C PRO A 274 11.78 3.40 -43.07
N ALA A 275 11.90 4.15 -44.17
CA ALA A 275 11.36 5.51 -44.29
C ALA A 275 9.86 5.51 -43.96
N THR A 276 9.44 6.41 -43.06
CA THR A 276 8.06 6.50 -42.54
C THR A 276 7.42 5.13 -42.29
N GLY A 277 7.98 4.38 -41.33
CA GLY A 277 7.54 3.02 -41.03
C GLY A 277 8.09 2.49 -39.71
N GLU A 278 7.83 1.21 -39.46
CA GLU A 278 8.22 0.51 -38.24
C GLU A 278 9.01 -0.78 -38.53
N VAL A 279 9.85 -1.20 -37.57
CA VAL A 279 10.55 -2.48 -37.60
C VAL A 279 10.63 -3.08 -36.20
N ASN A 280 10.42 -4.39 -36.10
CA ASN A 280 10.59 -5.14 -34.85
C ASN A 280 12.00 -5.71 -34.74
N VAL A 281 12.64 -5.52 -33.60
CA VAL A 281 14.01 -5.97 -33.34
C VAL A 281 14.04 -6.78 -32.05
N THR A 282 14.37 -8.07 -32.14
CA THR A 282 14.44 -8.97 -31.00
C THR A 282 15.88 -9.32 -30.63
N GLN A 283 16.25 -9.06 -29.37
CA GLN A 283 17.54 -9.42 -28.79
C GLN A 283 17.35 -10.49 -27.70
N SER A 284 18.25 -11.47 -27.64
CA SER A 284 18.25 -12.52 -26.62
C SER A 284 19.46 -12.37 -25.69
N ILE A 285 19.21 -12.39 -24.38
CA ILE A 285 20.21 -12.16 -23.35
C ILE A 285 20.20 -13.35 -22.37
N ALA A 286 21.32 -14.06 -22.27
CA ALA A 286 21.48 -15.11 -21.27
C ALA A 286 21.64 -14.49 -19.88
N LEU A 287 20.88 -14.98 -18.90
CA LEU A 287 20.97 -14.57 -17.50
C LEU A 287 21.44 -15.79 -16.67
N PRO A 288 22.76 -15.90 -16.38
CA PRO A 288 23.35 -17.12 -15.82
C PRO A 288 22.92 -17.40 -14.39
N THR A 289 22.63 -16.35 -13.61
CA THR A 289 22.09 -16.45 -12.25
C THR A 289 20.80 -15.64 -12.21
N VAL A 290 19.69 -16.28 -11.87
CA VAL A 290 18.37 -15.66 -11.88
C VAL A 290 17.72 -15.77 -10.51
N ARG A 291 17.39 -14.62 -9.91
CA ARG A 291 16.36 -14.53 -8.89
C ARG A 291 15.00 -14.46 -9.59
N ARG A 292 14.19 -15.50 -9.45
CA ARG A 292 12.90 -15.62 -10.14
C ARG A 292 11.83 -14.82 -9.40
N TRP A 293 10.87 -14.28 -10.13
CA TRP A 293 9.65 -13.74 -9.55
C TRP A 293 8.75 -14.90 -9.10
N SER A 294 8.19 -14.80 -7.90
CA SER A 294 7.15 -15.67 -7.36
C SER A 294 6.17 -14.88 -6.49
N LEU A 295 5.15 -15.55 -5.96
CA LEU A 295 4.17 -14.95 -5.04
C LEU A 295 4.78 -14.51 -3.70
N ASP A 296 5.87 -15.15 -3.27
CA ASP A 296 6.56 -14.89 -2.00
C ASP A 296 7.85 -14.07 -2.17
N ASP A 297 8.50 -14.18 -3.33
CA ASP A 297 9.66 -13.38 -3.72
C ASP A 297 9.38 -12.69 -5.07
N PRO A 298 8.61 -11.59 -5.08
CA PRO A 298 8.22 -10.90 -6.31
C PRO A 298 9.37 -10.05 -6.89
N TYR A 299 10.52 -10.67 -7.17
CA TYR A 299 11.71 -9.95 -7.64
C TYR A 299 11.51 -9.37 -9.06
N LEU A 300 11.88 -8.10 -9.24
CA LEU A 300 11.70 -7.36 -10.50
C LEU A 300 13.03 -6.71 -10.91
N TYR A 301 13.53 -7.09 -12.08
CA TYR A 301 14.64 -6.44 -12.76
C TYR A 301 14.20 -5.14 -13.44
N ARG A 302 15.15 -4.44 -14.05
CA ARG A 302 14.90 -3.39 -15.04
C ARG A 302 15.49 -3.81 -16.37
N ILE A 303 14.70 -3.79 -17.44
CA ILE A 303 15.17 -3.95 -18.81
C ILE A 303 15.24 -2.56 -19.42
N GLN A 304 16.44 -2.10 -19.76
CA GLN A 304 16.67 -0.86 -20.50
C GLN A 304 16.95 -1.21 -21.97
N TYR A 305 16.17 -0.64 -22.88
CA TYR A 305 16.29 -0.77 -24.33
C TYR A 305 16.82 0.54 -24.90
N ILE A 306 18.01 0.50 -25.47
CA ILE A 306 18.80 1.65 -25.91
C ILE A 306 18.84 1.69 -27.44
N VAL A 307 18.57 2.87 -28.00
CA VAL A 307 18.68 3.15 -29.44
C VAL A 307 19.68 4.26 -29.68
N GLU A 308 20.68 3.99 -30.52
CA GLU A 308 21.72 4.93 -30.89
C GLU A 308 21.73 5.18 -32.40
N HIS A 309 21.85 6.44 -32.81
CA HIS A 309 22.01 6.83 -34.22
C HIS A 309 23.34 7.57 -34.37
N ASN A 310 24.22 7.08 -35.25
CA ASN A 310 25.58 7.62 -35.46
C ASN A 310 26.41 7.73 -34.16
N GLY A 311 26.28 6.76 -33.26
CA GLY A 311 26.98 6.73 -31.97
C GLY A 311 26.43 7.69 -30.91
N GLN A 312 25.31 8.37 -31.18
CA GLN A 312 24.59 9.20 -30.21
C GLN A 312 23.35 8.44 -29.72
N LEU A 313 23.16 8.40 -28.41
CA LEU A 313 21.92 7.91 -27.80
C LEU A 313 20.76 8.81 -28.23
N ILE A 314 19.66 8.21 -28.71
CA ILE A 314 18.47 8.94 -29.20
C ILE A 314 17.15 8.51 -28.52
N ASP A 315 17.10 7.31 -27.95
CA ASP A 315 15.98 6.83 -27.12
C ASP A 315 16.49 5.79 -26.11
N ASP A 316 15.91 5.79 -24.91
CA ASP A 316 16.16 4.80 -23.88
C ASP A 316 14.88 4.48 -23.08
N ARG A 317 14.35 3.26 -23.28
CA ARG A 317 13.12 2.82 -22.58
C ARG A 317 13.45 1.83 -21.50
N THR A 318 12.94 2.08 -20.29
CA THR A 318 13.10 1.14 -19.17
C THR A 318 11.75 0.57 -18.76
N ILE A 319 11.65 -0.77 -18.70
CA ILE A 319 10.49 -1.47 -18.13
C ILE A 319 10.91 -2.31 -16.92
N ARG A 320 9.97 -2.55 -16.01
CA ARG A 320 10.13 -3.56 -14.95
C ARG A 320 9.82 -4.94 -15.50
N PHE A 321 10.58 -5.95 -15.07
CA PHE A 321 10.42 -7.30 -15.58
C PHE A 321 10.70 -8.35 -14.51
N GLY A 322 9.76 -9.29 -14.32
CA GLY A 322 9.94 -10.47 -13.48
C GLY A 322 10.28 -11.68 -14.34
N VAL A 323 11.35 -12.39 -14.01
CA VAL A 323 11.72 -13.65 -14.70
C VAL A 323 11.01 -14.81 -14.00
N ARG A 324 10.09 -15.48 -14.69
CA ARG A 324 9.25 -16.55 -14.14
C ARG A 324 8.77 -17.49 -15.23
N HIS A 325 8.36 -18.69 -14.83
CA HIS A 325 7.68 -19.66 -15.68
C HIS A 325 6.32 -19.99 -15.05
N ILE A 326 5.23 -19.88 -15.80
CA ILE A 326 3.89 -20.23 -15.33
C ILE A 326 3.27 -21.19 -16.34
N GLU A 327 2.71 -22.30 -15.84
CA GLU A 327 1.97 -23.26 -16.65
C GLU A 327 0.56 -23.43 -16.09
N VAL A 328 -0.43 -23.47 -16.99
CA VAL A 328 -1.82 -23.80 -16.66
C VAL A 328 -2.13 -25.13 -17.34
N LYS A 329 -2.37 -26.17 -16.54
CA LYS A 329 -2.61 -27.54 -17.00
C LYS A 329 -3.93 -28.07 -16.43
N PRO A 330 -4.50 -29.16 -16.97
CA PRO A 330 -5.73 -29.73 -16.44
C PRO A 330 -5.66 -30.15 -14.97
N ASN A 331 -4.44 -30.38 -14.45
CA ASN A 331 -4.18 -30.82 -13.08
C ASN A 331 -3.59 -29.73 -12.17
N GLY A 332 -3.60 -28.45 -12.57
CA GLY A 332 -3.11 -27.37 -11.70
C GLY A 332 -2.47 -26.18 -12.41
N VAL A 333 -2.23 -25.13 -11.63
CA VAL A 333 -1.36 -24.00 -12.02
C VAL A 333 0.00 -24.21 -11.38
N PHE A 334 1.08 -23.98 -12.13
CA PHE A 334 2.44 -24.15 -11.64
C PHE A 334 3.24 -22.86 -11.82
N VAL A 335 3.74 -22.29 -10.73
CA VAL A 335 4.63 -21.12 -10.75
C VAL A 335 6.04 -21.60 -10.45
N ASN A 336 6.95 -21.45 -11.41
CA ASN A 336 8.33 -21.94 -11.34
C ASN A 336 8.43 -23.45 -11.02
N GLY A 337 7.44 -24.23 -11.48
CA GLY A 337 7.33 -25.67 -11.24
C GLY A 337 6.67 -26.06 -9.91
N GLN A 338 6.33 -25.09 -9.06
CA GLN A 338 5.59 -25.33 -7.81
C GLN A 338 4.09 -25.24 -8.07
N HIS A 339 3.33 -26.25 -7.61
CA HIS A 339 1.87 -26.25 -7.71
C HIS A 339 1.27 -25.13 -6.86
N VAL A 340 0.34 -24.37 -7.43
CA VAL A 340 -0.35 -23.24 -6.80
C VAL A 340 -1.84 -23.39 -7.03
N LYS A 341 -2.60 -23.40 -5.94
CA LYS A 341 -4.07 -23.23 -5.99
C LYS A 341 -4.37 -21.73 -6.11
N LEU A 342 -5.29 -21.36 -7.01
CA LEU A 342 -5.70 -19.97 -7.16
C LEU A 342 -6.69 -19.59 -6.04
N LEU A 343 -6.25 -18.68 -5.17
CA LEU A 343 -6.97 -18.10 -4.04
C LEU A 343 -7.33 -16.66 -4.42
N GLY A 344 -8.21 -16.53 -5.40
CA GLY A 344 -8.44 -15.30 -6.13
C GLY A 344 -9.58 -14.44 -5.60
N THR A 345 -9.57 -13.15 -5.97
CA THR A 345 -10.67 -12.22 -5.75
C THR A 345 -11.03 -11.48 -7.05
N ASN A 346 -12.34 -11.34 -7.32
CA ASN A 346 -12.88 -10.38 -8.27
C ASN A 346 -12.92 -9.01 -7.60
N ASN A 347 -12.55 -7.96 -8.33
CA ASN A 347 -12.54 -6.62 -7.76
C ASN A 347 -12.83 -5.57 -8.84
N HIS A 348 -13.78 -4.69 -8.53
CA HIS A 348 -13.99 -3.44 -9.24
C HIS A 348 -12.95 -2.38 -8.83
N GLN A 349 -12.87 -1.30 -9.60
CA GLN A 349 -11.81 -0.32 -9.46
C GLN A 349 -12.03 0.71 -8.33
N ASP A 350 -13.25 0.93 -7.84
CA ASP A 350 -13.53 2.05 -6.93
C ASP A 350 -13.09 1.84 -5.47
N HIS A 351 -12.98 2.96 -4.75
CA HIS A 351 -12.71 3.00 -3.32
C HIS A 351 -13.46 4.17 -2.67
N ALA A 352 -13.83 4.01 -1.39
CA ALA A 352 -14.59 5.01 -0.66
C ALA A 352 -13.92 6.40 -0.70
N GLY A 353 -14.69 7.47 -0.85
CA GLY A 353 -14.18 8.85 -0.87
C GLY A 353 -13.65 9.34 -2.21
N VAL A 354 -13.15 8.45 -3.09
CA VAL A 354 -12.50 8.83 -4.37
C VAL A 354 -13.15 8.24 -5.62
N GLY A 355 -14.07 7.28 -5.47
CA GLY A 355 -14.73 6.67 -6.62
C GLY A 355 -13.72 5.90 -7.45
N SER A 356 -13.76 6.03 -8.78
CA SER A 356 -12.82 5.35 -9.69
C SER A 356 -11.47 6.06 -9.86
N ALA A 357 -11.34 7.31 -9.40
CA ALA A 357 -10.12 8.11 -9.52
C ALA A 357 -9.12 7.79 -8.39
N LEU A 358 -8.62 6.55 -8.38
CA LEU A 358 -7.74 6.06 -7.31
C LEU A 358 -6.34 6.65 -7.43
N PRO A 359 -5.80 7.24 -6.35
CA PRO A 359 -4.37 7.52 -6.23
C PRO A 359 -3.54 6.23 -6.30
N ASP A 360 -2.34 6.32 -6.87
CA ASP A 360 -1.47 5.17 -7.18
C ASP A 360 -1.21 4.31 -5.93
N TYR A 361 -0.89 4.94 -4.81
CA TYR A 361 -0.57 4.23 -3.57
C TYR A 361 -1.78 3.47 -3.00
N LEU A 362 -3.00 3.92 -3.29
CA LEU A 362 -4.21 3.23 -2.85
C LEU A 362 -4.34 1.85 -3.50
N GLN A 363 -3.75 1.64 -4.68
CA GLN A 363 -3.64 0.31 -5.30
C GLN A 363 -2.77 -0.63 -4.45
N TYR A 364 -1.63 -0.15 -3.95
CA TYR A 364 -0.74 -0.93 -3.08
C TYR A 364 -1.42 -1.28 -1.75
N TYR A 365 -2.14 -0.31 -1.15
CA TYR A 365 -2.94 -0.54 0.04
C TYR A 365 -3.97 -1.67 -0.18
N ARG A 366 -4.78 -1.57 -1.24
CA ARG A 366 -5.83 -2.57 -1.54
C ARG A 366 -5.25 -3.96 -1.81
N ILE A 367 -4.18 -4.07 -2.62
CA ILE A 367 -3.51 -5.36 -2.87
C ILE A 367 -2.88 -5.91 -1.58
N GLY A 368 -2.32 -5.05 -0.74
CA GLY A 368 -1.80 -5.41 0.58
C GLY A 368 -2.87 -6.06 1.47
N LEU A 369 -4.06 -5.47 1.56
CA LEU A 369 -5.18 -6.05 2.33
C LEU A 369 -5.61 -7.42 1.80
N LEU A 370 -5.70 -7.60 0.48
CA LEU A 370 -6.04 -8.89 -0.13
C LEU A 370 -4.97 -9.95 0.17
N LYS A 371 -3.68 -9.59 0.12
CA LYS A 371 -2.57 -10.47 0.50
C LYS A 371 -2.65 -10.87 1.98
N GLN A 372 -3.01 -9.94 2.87
CA GLN A 372 -3.19 -10.23 4.30
C GLN A 372 -4.34 -11.23 4.55
N MET A 373 -5.39 -11.20 3.73
CA MET A 373 -6.46 -12.21 3.78
C MET A 373 -5.97 -13.60 3.35
N GLY A 374 -4.94 -13.67 2.50
CA GLY A 374 -4.46 -14.90 1.89
C GLY A 374 -4.72 -14.99 0.39
N SER A 375 -5.23 -13.93 -0.24
CA SER A 375 -5.40 -13.93 -1.69
C SER A 375 -4.06 -13.95 -2.41
N ASN A 376 -3.96 -14.76 -3.46
CA ASN A 376 -2.77 -14.86 -4.32
C ASN A 376 -3.06 -14.57 -5.80
N ALA A 377 -4.32 -14.31 -6.14
CA ALA A 377 -4.73 -13.94 -7.48
C ALA A 377 -5.80 -12.82 -7.49
N TYR A 378 -5.80 -12.02 -8.54
CA TYR A 378 -6.71 -10.90 -8.77
C TYR A 378 -7.32 -11.00 -10.17
N ARG A 379 -8.64 -10.84 -10.29
CA ARG A 379 -9.32 -10.66 -11.58
C ARG A 379 -9.83 -9.24 -11.70
N THR A 380 -9.52 -8.60 -12.83
CA THR A 380 -9.93 -7.22 -13.14
C THR A 380 -11.36 -7.20 -13.65
N SER A 381 -12.32 -7.53 -12.78
CA SER A 381 -13.73 -7.70 -13.13
C SER A 381 -14.45 -6.35 -13.25
N HIS A 382 -15.02 -5.96 -14.38
CA HIS A 382 -14.77 -6.47 -15.73
C HIS A 382 -14.21 -5.33 -16.58
N HIS A 383 -12.93 -5.06 -16.45
CA HIS A 383 -12.31 -3.90 -17.07
C HIS A 383 -10.82 -4.08 -17.31
N VAL A 384 -10.29 -3.28 -18.24
CA VAL A 384 -8.86 -3.07 -18.39
C VAL A 384 -8.34 -2.35 -17.14
N PRO A 385 -7.34 -2.90 -16.42
CA PRO A 385 -6.80 -2.30 -15.20
C PRO A 385 -6.00 -1.03 -15.50
N THR A 386 -5.77 -0.23 -14.46
CA THR A 386 -4.78 0.85 -14.51
C THR A 386 -3.35 0.28 -14.44
N PRO A 387 -2.34 0.92 -15.05
CA PRO A 387 -0.95 0.46 -14.94
C PRO A 387 -0.46 0.35 -13.49
N GLU A 388 -0.94 1.20 -12.59
CA GLU A 388 -0.56 1.29 -11.18
C GLU A 388 -1.07 0.08 -10.36
N LEU A 389 -2.20 -0.52 -10.75
CA LEU A 389 -2.69 -1.76 -10.15
C LEU A 389 -1.77 -2.92 -10.52
N LEU A 390 -1.36 -3.02 -11.78
CA LEU A 390 -0.42 -4.05 -12.22
C LEU A 390 0.97 -3.81 -11.62
N ASP A 391 1.35 -2.56 -11.41
CA ASP A 391 2.54 -2.18 -10.67
C ASP A 391 2.53 -2.72 -9.22
N ALA A 392 1.40 -2.58 -8.52
CA ALA A 392 1.21 -3.12 -7.17
C ALA A 392 1.24 -4.66 -7.18
N CYS A 393 0.52 -5.31 -8.09
CA CYS A 393 0.49 -6.76 -8.22
C CYS A 393 1.87 -7.37 -8.55
N ASP A 394 2.62 -6.74 -9.47
CA ASP A 394 3.98 -7.14 -9.82
C ASP A 394 4.92 -7.04 -8.60
N SER A 395 4.74 -6.00 -7.78
CA SER A 395 5.63 -5.69 -6.65
C SER A 395 5.31 -6.49 -5.38
N LEU A 396 4.04 -6.85 -5.17
CA LEU A 396 3.55 -7.55 -3.97
C LEU A 396 3.34 -9.06 -4.18
N GLY A 397 3.55 -9.56 -5.41
CA GLY A 397 3.41 -10.98 -5.72
C GLY A 397 1.96 -11.43 -5.75
N MET A 398 1.19 -10.91 -6.71
CA MET A 398 -0.20 -11.25 -6.98
C MET A 398 -0.34 -11.70 -8.44
N LEU A 399 -0.94 -12.86 -8.70
CA LEU A 399 -1.25 -13.28 -10.08
C LEU A 399 -2.45 -12.48 -10.60
N VAL A 400 -2.42 -12.05 -11.87
CA VAL A 400 -3.52 -11.27 -12.46
C VAL A 400 -4.13 -11.98 -13.66
N MET A 401 -5.45 -12.21 -13.59
CA MET A 401 -6.28 -12.51 -14.75
C MET A 401 -6.80 -11.19 -15.31
N ASN A 402 -6.18 -10.73 -16.40
CA ASN A 402 -6.43 -9.42 -16.98
C ASN A 402 -7.52 -9.54 -18.04
N GLU A 403 -8.56 -8.73 -17.94
CA GLU A 403 -9.85 -8.95 -18.60
C GLU A 403 -10.23 -7.81 -19.54
N GLN A 404 -10.66 -8.18 -20.74
CA GLN A 404 -11.45 -7.33 -21.63
C GLN A 404 -12.94 -7.48 -21.26
N ARG A 405 -13.68 -6.37 -21.21
CA ARG A 405 -15.09 -6.36 -20.77
C ARG A 405 -16.03 -7.16 -21.68
N LEU A 406 -16.05 -6.85 -22.99
CA LEU A 406 -17.02 -7.39 -23.95
C LEU A 406 -16.38 -8.38 -24.93
N LEU A 407 -17.08 -9.49 -25.19
CA LEU A 407 -16.70 -10.46 -26.23
C LEU A 407 -17.11 -9.94 -27.62
N ASN A 408 -16.23 -9.19 -28.28
CA ASN A 408 -16.53 -8.59 -29.58
C ASN A 408 -15.29 -8.53 -30.49
N SER A 409 -15.47 -8.89 -31.77
CA SER A 409 -14.41 -8.92 -32.78
C SER A 409 -14.50 -7.79 -33.82
N SER A 410 -15.27 -6.73 -33.55
CA SER A 410 -15.28 -5.54 -34.41
C SER A 410 -13.95 -4.77 -34.31
N PRO A 411 -13.61 -3.91 -35.30
CA PRO A 411 -12.34 -3.18 -35.29
C PRO A 411 -12.07 -2.40 -34.00
N GLU A 412 -13.08 -1.75 -33.42
CA GLU A 412 -12.95 -1.00 -32.16
C GLU A 412 -12.54 -1.92 -30.99
N TYR A 413 -13.25 -3.03 -30.75
CA TYR A 413 -12.94 -3.91 -29.62
C TYR A 413 -11.67 -4.74 -29.82
N VAL A 414 -11.32 -5.07 -31.07
CA VAL A 414 -10.03 -5.70 -31.39
C VAL A 414 -8.88 -4.73 -31.16
N ASP A 415 -9.07 -3.43 -31.45
CA ASP A 415 -8.11 -2.40 -31.13
C ASP A 415 -7.95 -2.23 -29.60
N GLN A 416 -9.05 -2.18 -28.85
CA GLN A 416 -9.01 -2.14 -27.38
C GLN A 416 -8.25 -3.33 -26.79
N LEU A 417 -8.54 -4.56 -27.25
CA LEU A 417 -7.79 -5.75 -26.85
C LEU A 417 -6.30 -5.64 -27.24
N THR A 418 -6.01 -5.09 -28.42
CA THR A 418 -4.63 -4.90 -28.88
C THR A 418 -3.85 -3.94 -27.98
N ARG A 419 -4.44 -2.79 -27.63
CA ARG A 419 -3.86 -1.80 -26.71
C ARG A 419 -3.63 -2.41 -25.33
N LEU A 420 -4.64 -3.07 -24.76
CA LEU A 420 -4.55 -3.80 -23.49
C LEU A 420 -3.34 -4.75 -23.46
N VAL A 421 -3.27 -5.66 -24.44
CA VAL A 421 -2.27 -6.73 -24.43
C VAL A 421 -0.88 -6.16 -24.71
N LYS A 422 -0.74 -5.20 -25.63
CA LYS A 422 0.58 -4.59 -25.90
C LYS A 422 1.15 -3.90 -24.66
N ARG A 423 0.33 -3.14 -23.93
CA ARG A 423 0.70 -2.47 -22.69
C ARG A 423 1.13 -3.46 -21.60
N ASP A 424 0.41 -4.58 -21.46
CA ASP A 424 0.49 -5.43 -20.27
C ASP A 424 1.22 -6.78 -20.47
N ARG A 425 1.55 -7.20 -21.70
CA ARG A 425 2.19 -8.51 -21.99
C ARG A 425 3.57 -8.72 -21.36
N SER A 426 4.25 -7.66 -20.94
CA SER A 426 5.56 -7.76 -20.25
C SER A 426 5.43 -7.85 -18.71
N ARG A 427 4.22 -7.79 -18.16
CA ARG A 427 3.94 -7.77 -16.71
C ARG A 427 4.24 -9.11 -16.04
N ALA A 428 4.86 -9.07 -14.86
CA ALA A 428 5.27 -10.28 -14.15
C ALA A 428 4.06 -11.07 -13.62
N SER A 429 3.09 -10.32 -13.08
CA SER A 429 1.85 -10.76 -12.43
C SER A 429 0.80 -11.34 -13.38
N VAL A 430 0.64 -10.74 -14.57
CA VAL A 430 -0.34 -11.21 -15.55
C VAL A 430 0.02 -12.64 -15.95
N PHE A 431 -0.90 -13.57 -15.79
CA PHE A 431 -0.69 -14.99 -16.12
C PHE A 431 -1.71 -15.53 -17.11
N MET A 432 -2.85 -14.86 -17.25
CA MET A 432 -3.96 -15.29 -18.09
C MET A 432 -4.75 -14.08 -18.60
N TRP A 433 -5.27 -14.17 -19.82
CA TRP A 433 -6.15 -13.18 -20.43
C TRP A 433 -7.60 -13.67 -20.43
N SER A 434 -8.54 -12.83 -20.01
CA SER A 434 -9.97 -13.09 -20.15
C SER A 434 -10.54 -12.26 -21.31
N ILE A 435 -11.24 -12.92 -22.24
CA ILE A 435 -11.75 -12.29 -23.47
C ILE A 435 -13.21 -11.77 -23.36
N GLY A 436 -13.80 -11.85 -22.16
CA GLY A 436 -15.17 -11.38 -21.90
C GLY A 436 -15.80 -12.08 -20.69
N ASN A 437 -16.95 -11.56 -20.27
CA ASN A 437 -17.73 -12.05 -19.13
C ASN A 437 -19.23 -12.11 -19.46
N GLU A 438 -19.87 -13.26 -19.23
CA GLU A 438 -21.34 -13.44 -19.16
C GLU A 438 -22.14 -12.86 -20.35
N GLU A 439 -21.67 -13.13 -21.57
CA GLU A 439 -22.29 -12.66 -22.80
C GLU A 439 -23.43 -13.59 -23.21
N GLY A 440 -24.49 -13.60 -22.39
CA GLY A 440 -25.60 -14.56 -22.42
C GLY A 440 -26.25 -14.77 -23.79
N TRP A 441 -26.28 -13.73 -24.63
CA TRP A 441 -26.85 -13.78 -25.98
C TRP A 441 -26.02 -14.57 -26.99
N ILE A 442 -24.72 -14.76 -26.75
CA ILE A 442 -23.78 -15.32 -27.74
C ILE A 442 -22.94 -16.49 -27.22
N GLN A 443 -22.76 -16.64 -25.91
CA GLN A 443 -21.80 -17.58 -25.33
C GLN A 443 -22.07 -19.07 -25.65
N THR A 444 -23.32 -19.46 -25.94
CA THR A 444 -23.71 -20.85 -26.24
C THR A 444 -23.89 -21.17 -27.73
N ASN A 445 -23.68 -20.19 -28.62
CA ASN A 445 -24.05 -20.31 -30.03
C ASN A 445 -22.85 -20.12 -30.99
N PRO A 446 -23.03 -20.39 -32.31
CA PRO A 446 -21.94 -20.27 -33.28
C PRO A 446 -21.36 -18.86 -33.45
N PHE A 447 -22.10 -17.79 -33.10
CA PHE A 447 -21.57 -16.42 -33.14
C PHE A 447 -20.49 -16.23 -32.08
N GLY A 448 -20.77 -16.57 -30.82
CA GLY A 448 -19.79 -16.50 -29.73
C GLY A 448 -18.55 -17.33 -30.02
N LYS A 449 -18.73 -18.55 -30.56
CA LYS A 449 -17.62 -19.41 -31.00
C LYS A 449 -16.70 -18.72 -32.02
N ARG A 450 -17.26 -18.11 -33.07
CA ARG A 450 -16.47 -17.42 -34.12
C ARG A 450 -15.75 -16.17 -33.60
N ILE A 451 -16.41 -15.40 -32.73
CA ILE A 451 -15.80 -14.23 -32.08
C ILE A 451 -14.63 -14.69 -31.22
N ALA A 452 -14.82 -15.69 -30.36
CA ALA A 452 -13.77 -16.25 -29.52
C ALA A 452 -12.57 -16.76 -30.33
N LEU A 453 -12.79 -17.49 -31.43
CA LEU A 453 -11.71 -17.93 -32.33
C LEU A 453 -10.90 -16.74 -32.89
N SER A 454 -11.58 -15.68 -33.31
CA SER A 454 -10.94 -14.47 -33.86
C SER A 454 -10.07 -13.77 -32.81
N LEU A 455 -10.57 -13.65 -31.57
CA LEU A 455 -9.81 -13.06 -30.48
C LEU A 455 -8.64 -13.95 -30.06
N LEU A 456 -8.82 -15.28 -30.01
CA LEU A 456 -7.74 -16.23 -29.70
C LEU A 456 -6.62 -16.20 -30.75
N GLU A 457 -6.95 -16.04 -32.03
CA GLU A 457 -5.97 -15.84 -33.09
C GLU A 457 -5.18 -14.54 -32.87
N LYS A 458 -5.88 -13.45 -32.56
CA LYS A 458 -5.24 -12.18 -32.23
C LYS A 458 -4.32 -12.30 -31.00
N MET A 459 -4.75 -13.01 -29.96
CA MET A 459 -3.96 -13.25 -28.76
C MET A 459 -2.67 -14.02 -29.04
N LYS A 460 -2.71 -15.06 -29.89
CA LYS A 460 -1.50 -15.81 -30.31
C LYS A 460 -0.47 -14.91 -31.00
N ILE A 461 -0.91 -13.87 -31.71
CA ILE A 461 -0.02 -12.90 -32.38
C ILE A 461 0.55 -11.90 -31.36
N LEU A 462 -0.28 -11.41 -30.45
CA LEU A 462 0.10 -10.33 -29.52
C LEU A 462 0.91 -10.83 -28.32
N ASP A 463 0.54 -11.97 -27.74
CA ASP A 463 1.21 -12.59 -26.60
C ASP A 463 1.06 -14.13 -26.64
N PRO A 464 1.99 -14.85 -27.30
CA PRO A 464 1.97 -16.31 -27.30
C PRO A 464 2.41 -16.94 -25.98
N THR A 465 2.82 -16.14 -24.98
CA THR A 465 3.40 -16.66 -23.73
C THR A 465 2.37 -16.95 -22.64
N ARG A 466 1.10 -16.59 -22.85
CA ARG A 466 0.01 -16.79 -21.90
C ARG A 466 -1.20 -17.42 -22.54
N THR A 467 -1.96 -18.15 -21.73
CA THR A 467 -3.23 -18.75 -22.15
C THR A 467 -4.40 -17.77 -22.00
N CYS A 468 -5.56 -18.16 -22.51
CA CYS A 468 -6.79 -17.39 -22.45
C CYS A 468 -7.92 -18.16 -21.77
N THR A 469 -8.85 -17.42 -21.17
CA THR A 469 -10.11 -17.92 -20.62
C THR A 469 -11.28 -17.02 -21.04
N TYR A 470 -12.49 -17.46 -20.72
CA TYR A 470 -13.73 -16.73 -20.84
C TYR A 470 -14.57 -17.05 -19.60
N ALA A 471 -15.12 -16.02 -18.96
CA ALA A 471 -15.93 -16.17 -17.76
C ALA A 471 -17.39 -16.43 -18.15
N ALA A 472 -17.89 -17.65 -17.90
CA ALA A 472 -19.23 -18.06 -18.31
C ALA A 472 -20.06 -18.57 -17.13
N ASP A 473 -21.27 -18.04 -16.98
CA ASP A 473 -22.30 -18.40 -15.99
C ASP A 473 -23.10 -19.67 -16.34
N LEU A 474 -22.47 -20.56 -17.12
CA LEU A 474 -23.06 -21.79 -17.63
C LEU A 474 -22.66 -22.99 -16.76
N PRO A 475 -23.57 -23.99 -16.58
CA PRO A 475 -23.27 -25.22 -15.86
C PRO A 475 -22.43 -26.17 -16.75
N ASN A 476 -22.77 -27.45 -16.84
CA ASN A 476 -22.09 -28.38 -17.73
C ASN A 476 -22.50 -28.15 -19.20
N THR A 477 -21.97 -27.11 -19.83
CA THR A 477 -22.28 -26.72 -21.22
C THR A 477 -21.00 -26.54 -22.03
N PHE A 478 -20.79 -27.43 -23.00
CA PHE A 478 -19.62 -27.38 -23.88
C PHE A 478 -19.78 -26.45 -25.10
N LYS A 479 -21.00 -26.25 -25.59
CA LYS A 479 -21.27 -25.54 -26.87
C LYS A 479 -20.87 -24.06 -26.83
N GLY A 480 -20.60 -23.48 -28.01
CA GLY A 480 -20.32 -22.06 -28.19
C GLY A 480 -18.87 -21.69 -27.89
N VAL A 481 -18.65 -20.71 -27.00
CA VAL A 481 -17.32 -20.22 -26.61
C VAL A 481 -16.51 -21.32 -25.91
N ASN A 482 -17.17 -22.16 -25.10
CA ASN A 482 -16.53 -23.22 -24.32
C ASN A 482 -15.88 -24.32 -25.19
N GLU A 483 -16.29 -24.46 -26.46
CA GLU A 483 -15.73 -25.42 -27.40
C GLU A 483 -14.29 -25.07 -27.81
N VAL A 484 -13.93 -23.78 -27.76
CA VAL A 484 -12.68 -23.27 -28.35
C VAL A 484 -11.77 -22.59 -27.33
N ILE A 485 -12.30 -22.23 -26.16
CA ILE A 485 -11.52 -21.56 -25.12
C ILE A 485 -10.48 -22.52 -24.50
N PRO A 486 -9.21 -22.13 -24.37
CA PRO A 486 -8.18 -23.01 -23.81
C PRO A 486 -8.42 -23.43 -22.36
N VAL A 487 -8.96 -22.52 -21.54
CA VAL A 487 -9.30 -22.76 -20.13
C VAL A 487 -10.78 -22.47 -19.94
N ARG A 488 -11.51 -23.41 -19.35
CA ARG A 488 -12.96 -23.28 -19.07
C ARG A 488 -13.15 -22.49 -17.77
N GLY A 489 -13.78 -21.31 -17.86
CA GLY A 489 -14.10 -20.46 -16.71
C GLY A 489 -15.55 -20.60 -16.21
N PHE A 490 -15.74 -21.06 -14.98
CA PHE A 490 -17.06 -21.11 -14.33
C PHE A 490 -17.32 -19.84 -13.53
N ASN A 491 -18.40 -19.14 -13.87
CA ASN A 491 -19.07 -18.25 -12.93
C ASN A 491 -20.14 -19.05 -12.20
N TYR A 492 -20.00 -19.17 -10.88
CA TYR A 492 -20.85 -19.92 -9.99
C TYR A 492 -20.95 -21.40 -10.40
N ARG A 493 -22.15 -21.98 -10.34
CA ARG A 493 -22.45 -23.33 -10.84
C ARG A 493 -21.51 -24.42 -10.32
N GLN A 494 -21.05 -24.27 -9.08
CA GLN A 494 -20.10 -25.16 -8.40
C GLN A 494 -20.52 -26.63 -8.45
N PHE A 495 -21.83 -26.88 -8.47
CA PHE A 495 -22.42 -28.22 -8.56
C PHE A 495 -22.15 -28.93 -9.90
N ALA A 496 -21.84 -28.20 -10.98
CA ALA A 496 -21.66 -28.76 -12.32
C ALA A 496 -20.18 -28.98 -12.71
N VAL A 497 -19.24 -28.49 -11.90
CA VAL A 497 -17.81 -28.49 -12.24
C VAL A 497 -17.24 -29.91 -12.36
N ALA A 498 -17.60 -30.81 -11.44
CA ALA A 498 -17.16 -32.19 -11.48
C ALA A 498 -17.71 -32.97 -12.70
N ASP A 499 -18.98 -32.74 -13.05
CA ASP A 499 -19.59 -33.36 -14.23
C ASP A 499 -18.92 -32.87 -15.53
N TYR A 500 -18.66 -31.56 -15.64
CA TYR A 500 -17.94 -31.02 -16.79
C TYR A 500 -16.52 -31.58 -16.89
N HIS A 501 -15.79 -31.69 -15.78
CA HIS A 501 -14.46 -32.29 -15.78
C HIS A 501 -14.47 -33.74 -16.26
N ARG A 502 -15.43 -34.54 -15.79
CA ARG A 502 -15.62 -35.93 -16.24
C ARG A 502 -15.81 -35.99 -17.76
N ASP A 503 -16.60 -35.08 -18.31
CA ASP A 503 -16.96 -35.07 -19.73
C ASP A 503 -15.85 -34.45 -20.60
N HIS A 504 -15.01 -33.57 -20.03
CA HIS A 504 -13.94 -32.82 -20.69
C HIS A 504 -12.61 -32.79 -19.90
N PRO A 505 -11.99 -33.94 -19.61
CA PRO A 505 -10.90 -34.05 -18.63
C PRO A 505 -9.60 -33.35 -19.03
N ASN A 506 -9.43 -33.04 -20.32
CA ASN A 506 -8.23 -32.40 -20.86
C ASN A 506 -8.33 -30.87 -20.94
N GLN A 507 -9.49 -30.27 -20.64
CA GLN A 507 -9.66 -28.82 -20.60
C GLN A 507 -9.48 -28.35 -19.14
N PRO A 508 -8.48 -27.51 -18.83
CA PRO A 508 -8.33 -26.95 -17.49
C PRO A 508 -9.55 -26.14 -17.06
N ILE A 509 -9.92 -26.25 -15.78
CA ILE A 509 -11.13 -25.63 -15.21
C ILE A 509 -10.78 -24.66 -14.08
N ILE A 510 -11.29 -23.43 -14.18
CA ILE A 510 -11.09 -22.38 -13.19
C ILE A 510 -12.44 -21.79 -12.78
N GLY A 511 -12.60 -21.46 -11.50
CA GLY A 511 -13.74 -20.64 -11.05
C GLY A 511 -13.44 -19.18 -11.35
N THR A 512 -13.91 -18.65 -12.47
CA THR A 512 -13.71 -17.23 -12.84
C THR A 512 -14.50 -16.29 -11.93
N GLU A 513 -15.59 -16.77 -11.34
CA GLU A 513 -16.41 -16.05 -10.35
C GLU A 513 -17.09 -17.04 -9.42
N MET A 514 -16.81 -16.99 -8.12
CA MET A 514 -17.29 -17.98 -7.15
C MET A 514 -17.80 -17.28 -5.88
N GLY A 515 -18.56 -18.00 -5.05
CA GLY A 515 -19.17 -17.37 -3.87
C GLY A 515 -20.30 -16.43 -4.29
N SER A 516 -20.12 -15.11 -4.09
CA SER A 516 -21.17 -14.09 -4.09
C SER A 516 -22.08 -14.17 -2.86
N THR A 517 -21.47 -14.45 -1.71
CA THR A 517 -22.12 -14.33 -0.41
C THR A 517 -22.36 -12.85 -0.10
N VAL A 518 -23.54 -12.51 0.40
CA VAL A 518 -23.88 -11.12 0.76
C VAL A 518 -23.86 -10.94 2.28
N THR A 519 -23.06 -9.99 2.76
CA THR A 519 -22.88 -9.69 4.19
C THR A 519 -22.73 -8.19 4.41
N THR A 520 -23.23 -7.66 5.55
CA THR A 520 -23.03 -6.26 5.96
C THR A 520 -22.17 -6.23 7.21
N ARG A 521 -21.05 -5.49 7.20
CA ARG A 521 -20.05 -5.52 8.28
C ARG A 521 -20.66 -5.27 9.66
N GLY A 522 -20.49 -6.23 10.57
CA GLY A 522 -20.91 -6.10 11.98
C GLY A 522 -22.42 -6.22 12.22
N GLU A 523 -23.23 -6.43 11.19
CA GLU A 523 -24.67 -6.65 11.33
C GLU A 523 -24.96 -8.14 11.47
N TYR A 524 -25.75 -8.57 12.45
CA TYR A 524 -26.05 -10.01 12.65
C TYR A 524 -27.56 -10.30 12.67
N VAL A 525 -28.36 -9.33 12.25
CA VAL A 525 -29.80 -9.43 12.08
C VAL A 525 -30.13 -8.85 10.73
N LYS A 526 -31.00 -9.54 9.97
CA LYS A 526 -31.50 -9.00 8.71
C LYS A 526 -32.39 -7.79 8.99
N ASP A 527 -32.11 -6.67 8.32
CA ASP A 527 -32.95 -5.46 8.35
C ASP A 527 -33.27 -5.05 6.91
N SER A 528 -34.48 -5.33 6.45
CA SER A 528 -34.90 -4.98 5.07
C SER A 528 -35.27 -3.51 4.89
N ILE A 529 -35.41 -2.73 5.96
CA ILE A 529 -35.72 -1.30 5.90
C ILE A 529 -34.43 -0.51 5.70
N ARG A 530 -33.41 -0.83 6.51
CA ARG A 530 -32.06 -0.27 6.36
C ARG A 530 -31.26 -0.93 5.26
N GLY A 531 -31.67 -2.12 4.79
CA GLY A 531 -31.01 -2.83 3.72
C GLY A 531 -29.74 -3.55 4.19
N TYR A 532 -29.77 -4.16 5.39
CA TYR A 532 -28.66 -4.92 5.96
C TYR A 532 -28.91 -6.42 5.89
N VAL A 533 -27.83 -7.15 5.64
CA VAL A 533 -27.79 -8.62 5.61
C VAL A 533 -26.82 -9.14 6.69
N PRO A 534 -27.11 -10.30 7.32
CA PRO A 534 -26.26 -10.82 8.39
C PRO A 534 -24.81 -11.09 7.93
N ASP A 535 -23.84 -10.72 8.77
CA ASP A 535 -22.40 -10.91 8.65
C ASP A 535 -21.99 -12.34 9.03
N GLN A 536 -22.68 -13.31 8.44
CA GLN A 536 -22.39 -14.74 8.54
C GLN A 536 -22.56 -15.35 7.16
N ASP A 537 -21.83 -16.43 6.88
CA ASP A 537 -21.90 -17.15 5.61
C ASP A 537 -23.19 -17.98 5.51
N ILE A 538 -24.33 -17.27 5.46
CA ILE A 538 -25.68 -17.84 5.46
C ILE A 538 -26.58 -17.27 4.36
N THR A 539 -26.17 -16.18 3.71
CA THR A 539 -26.96 -15.52 2.65
C THR A 539 -26.17 -15.43 1.36
N ALA A 540 -26.72 -15.96 0.27
CA ALA A 540 -26.22 -15.78 -1.09
C ALA A 540 -27.41 -15.65 -2.05
N PRO A 541 -27.27 -14.93 -3.17
CA PRO A 541 -28.27 -14.91 -4.23
C PRO A 541 -28.54 -16.30 -4.82
N TRP A 542 -29.70 -16.48 -5.48
CA TRP A 542 -30.13 -17.79 -5.99
C TRP A 542 -29.20 -18.40 -7.05
N TRP A 543 -28.44 -17.57 -7.77
CA TRP A 543 -27.50 -18.01 -8.80
C TRP A 543 -26.12 -18.38 -8.24
N ALA A 544 -25.86 -18.04 -6.99
CA ALA A 544 -24.56 -17.99 -6.34
C ALA A 544 -24.41 -19.11 -5.29
N SER A 545 -23.44 -18.96 -4.38
CA SER A 545 -23.17 -19.92 -3.31
C SER A 545 -22.59 -19.24 -2.07
N ARG A 546 -22.68 -19.95 -0.94
CA ARG A 546 -21.93 -19.60 0.27
C ARG A 546 -20.44 -19.87 0.09
N ALA A 547 -19.58 -19.15 0.81
CA ALA A 547 -18.13 -19.36 0.75
C ALA A 547 -17.75 -20.81 1.07
N GLU A 548 -18.36 -21.37 2.12
CA GLU A 548 -18.08 -22.75 2.55
C GLU A 548 -18.50 -23.81 1.53
N GLU A 549 -19.57 -23.57 0.77
CA GLU A 549 -20.12 -24.54 -0.18
C GLU A 549 -19.18 -24.76 -1.37
N TRP A 550 -18.74 -23.68 -2.03
CA TRP A 550 -17.90 -23.81 -3.21
C TRP A 550 -16.46 -24.16 -2.84
N TRP A 551 -15.93 -23.57 -1.76
CA TRP A 551 -14.53 -23.74 -1.41
C TRP A 551 -14.22 -25.16 -0.96
N LYS A 552 -15.11 -25.83 -0.21
CA LYS A 552 -14.95 -27.25 0.13
C LYS A 552 -14.79 -28.14 -1.09
N LEU A 553 -15.52 -27.83 -2.17
CA LEU A 553 -15.41 -28.55 -3.45
C LEU A 553 -14.09 -28.21 -4.15
N ALA A 554 -13.79 -26.92 -4.34
CA ALA A 554 -12.59 -26.50 -5.06
C ALA A 554 -11.29 -26.93 -4.35
N ALA A 555 -11.21 -26.76 -3.02
CA ALA A 555 -10.03 -27.10 -2.23
C ALA A 555 -9.64 -28.57 -2.31
N SER A 556 -10.62 -29.47 -2.45
CA SER A 556 -10.43 -30.92 -2.42
C SER A 556 -10.10 -31.53 -3.78
N ASN A 557 -10.19 -30.77 -4.88
CA ASN A 557 -10.08 -31.28 -6.25
C ASN A 557 -8.99 -30.56 -7.05
N ASP A 558 -7.90 -31.25 -7.40
CA ASP A 558 -6.77 -30.66 -8.15
C ASP A 558 -7.11 -30.29 -9.60
N PHE A 559 -8.11 -30.94 -10.21
CA PHE A 559 -8.58 -30.57 -11.55
C PHE A 559 -9.28 -29.20 -11.59
N TRP A 560 -9.72 -28.72 -10.43
CA TRP A 560 -10.24 -27.37 -10.28
C TRP A 560 -9.10 -26.48 -9.82
N LEU A 561 -8.65 -25.57 -10.68
CA LEU A 561 -7.46 -24.73 -10.47
C LEU A 561 -7.54 -23.81 -9.23
N GLY A 562 -8.71 -23.74 -8.58
CA GLY A 562 -9.08 -22.69 -7.64
C GLY A 562 -10.07 -21.73 -8.31
N GLY A 563 -10.16 -20.51 -7.80
CA GLY A 563 -11.06 -19.52 -8.39
C GLY A 563 -10.97 -18.15 -7.76
N PHE A 564 -11.85 -17.26 -8.22
CA PHE A 564 -11.95 -15.87 -7.79
C PHE A 564 -13.29 -15.63 -7.11
N ILE A 565 -13.27 -15.18 -5.87
CA ILE A 565 -14.51 -14.89 -5.14
C ILE A 565 -15.12 -13.57 -5.61
N TRP A 566 -16.44 -13.51 -5.73
CA TRP A 566 -17.19 -12.25 -5.89
C TRP A 566 -17.60 -11.75 -4.50
N THR A 567 -16.99 -10.71 -3.92
CA THR A 567 -15.80 -9.95 -4.38
C THR A 567 -14.76 -9.80 -3.26
N GLY A 568 -13.58 -9.27 -3.58
CA GLY A 568 -12.57 -8.92 -2.57
C GLY A 568 -12.99 -7.71 -1.72
N PHE A 569 -13.50 -6.66 -2.36
CA PHE A 569 -14.07 -5.47 -1.71
C PHE A 569 -15.51 -5.28 -2.17
N ASP A 570 -16.36 -4.72 -1.29
CA ASP A 570 -17.58 -4.08 -1.76
C ASP A 570 -17.21 -2.94 -2.71
N TYR A 571 -18.15 -2.61 -3.58
CA TYR A 571 -18.01 -1.58 -4.59
C TYR A 571 -19.34 -0.83 -4.68
N ARG A 572 -19.30 0.40 -5.20
CA ARG A 572 -20.53 1.17 -5.40
C ARG A 572 -21.38 0.55 -6.52
N GLY A 573 -22.69 0.61 -6.37
CA GLY A 573 -23.62 -0.01 -7.31
C GLY A 573 -23.85 -1.48 -7.02
N GLU A 574 -24.56 -2.15 -7.94
CA GLU A 574 -25.03 -3.54 -7.80
C GLU A 574 -25.48 -3.91 -6.36
N PRO A 575 -26.46 -3.19 -5.78
CA PRO A 575 -26.76 -3.24 -4.35
C PRO A 575 -27.48 -4.52 -3.87
N THR A 576 -27.34 -5.63 -4.59
CA THR A 576 -27.92 -6.94 -4.29
C THR A 576 -27.69 -7.34 -2.83
N PRO A 577 -28.72 -7.82 -2.10
CA PRO A 577 -30.03 -8.24 -2.59
C PRO A 577 -31.11 -7.14 -2.58
N TYR A 578 -30.73 -5.92 -2.26
CA TYR A 578 -31.67 -4.80 -2.10
C TYR A 578 -31.45 -3.74 -3.18
N GLU A 579 -32.30 -2.73 -3.17
CA GLU A 579 -32.16 -1.51 -3.96
C GLU A 579 -32.03 -0.34 -2.99
N TRP A 580 -32.71 0.78 -3.24
CA TRP A 580 -32.74 1.91 -2.32
C TRP A 580 -33.18 1.48 -0.90
N PRO A 581 -32.47 1.87 0.19
CA PRO A 581 -31.43 2.89 0.25
C PRO A 581 -30.00 2.38 0.01
N ASN A 582 -29.77 1.11 -0.31
CA ASN A 582 -28.43 0.60 -0.58
C ASN A 582 -27.87 1.19 -1.88
N ILE A 583 -26.69 1.78 -1.79
CA ILE A 583 -25.96 2.40 -2.89
C ILE A 583 -24.66 1.65 -3.23
N ASN A 584 -24.25 0.71 -2.38
CA ASN A 584 -23.09 -0.15 -2.57
C ASN A 584 -23.51 -1.63 -2.49
N SER A 585 -22.66 -2.50 -3.01
CA SER A 585 -22.85 -3.95 -2.96
C SER A 585 -22.64 -4.51 -1.56
N HIS A 586 -23.03 -5.78 -1.37
CA HIS A 586 -22.85 -6.55 -0.13
C HIS A 586 -21.88 -7.74 -0.29
N PHE A 587 -21.30 -7.91 -1.48
CA PHE A 587 -20.56 -9.12 -1.89
C PHE A 587 -19.14 -9.20 -1.34
N GLY A 588 -18.55 -8.06 -1.03
CA GLY A 588 -17.16 -7.97 -0.62
C GLY A 588 -16.92 -8.71 0.68
N VAL A 589 -15.82 -9.48 0.73
CA VAL A 589 -15.31 -10.02 2.00
C VAL A 589 -14.77 -8.91 2.92
N MET A 590 -14.45 -7.76 2.34
CA MET A 590 -14.24 -6.48 3.01
C MET A 590 -15.24 -5.47 2.49
N ASP A 591 -15.59 -4.46 3.30
CA ASP A 591 -16.38 -3.33 2.81
C ASP A 591 -15.58 -2.42 1.85
N VAL A 592 -16.22 -1.38 1.31
CA VAL A 592 -15.61 -0.46 0.33
C VAL A 592 -14.47 0.40 0.92
N CYS A 593 -14.30 0.43 2.25
CA CYS A 593 -13.14 1.04 2.92
C CYS A 593 -12.00 0.03 3.13
N GLY A 594 -12.24 -1.26 2.90
CA GLY A 594 -11.32 -2.34 3.18
C GLY A 594 -11.40 -2.88 4.61
N PHE A 595 -12.47 -2.59 5.35
CA PHE A 595 -12.65 -3.20 6.67
C PHE A 595 -13.16 -4.64 6.54
N PRO A 596 -12.55 -5.62 7.24
CA PRO A 596 -12.93 -7.02 7.12
C PRO A 596 -14.33 -7.28 7.69
N LYS A 597 -15.12 -8.04 6.94
CA LYS A 597 -16.36 -8.68 7.40
C LYS A 597 -16.04 -10.05 8.00
N ASN A 598 -17.01 -10.75 8.61
CA ASN A 598 -16.76 -12.05 9.24
C ASN A 598 -16.24 -13.10 8.24
N ILE A 599 -16.74 -13.07 7.00
CA ILE A 599 -16.35 -14.00 5.92
C ILE A 599 -14.86 -13.88 5.53
N TYR A 600 -14.22 -12.73 5.77
CA TYR A 600 -12.77 -12.56 5.62
C TYR A 600 -12.00 -13.62 6.41
N TYR A 601 -12.41 -13.86 7.66
CA TYR A 601 -11.72 -14.79 8.56
C TYR A 601 -11.98 -16.26 8.22
N TYR A 602 -13.08 -16.57 7.53
CA TYR A 602 -13.28 -17.89 6.93
C TYR A 602 -12.18 -18.14 5.88
N TYR A 603 -12.05 -17.25 4.90
CA TYR A 603 -11.02 -17.41 3.87
C TYR A 603 -9.61 -17.38 4.46
N GLN A 604 -9.30 -16.46 5.38
CA GLN A 604 -7.97 -16.41 6.01
C GLN A 604 -7.61 -17.69 6.75
N SER A 605 -8.57 -18.35 7.40
CA SER A 605 -8.35 -19.64 8.08
C SER A 605 -7.85 -20.72 7.10
N TRP A 606 -8.39 -20.73 5.88
CA TRP A 606 -8.17 -21.81 4.92
C TRP A 606 -7.19 -21.47 3.79
N TRP A 607 -6.91 -20.19 3.57
CA TRP A 607 -6.02 -19.69 2.51
C TRP A 607 -4.65 -19.27 3.03
N THR A 608 -4.44 -19.29 4.34
CA THR A 608 -3.16 -18.93 4.96
C THR A 608 -2.72 -19.94 6.01
N ASP A 609 -1.41 -19.92 6.29
CA ASP A 609 -0.83 -20.61 7.44
C ASP A 609 -0.86 -19.78 8.73
N LYS A 610 -1.36 -18.53 8.68
CA LYS A 610 -1.47 -17.63 9.84
C LYS A 610 -2.36 -18.27 10.89
N ASP A 611 -2.07 -18.07 12.17
CA ASP A 611 -2.98 -18.52 13.23
C ASP A 611 -4.23 -17.65 13.24
N VAL A 612 -5.37 -18.27 12.96
CA VAL A 612 -6.67 -17.59 12.95
C VAL A 612 -7.52 -18.18 14.06
N LEU A 613 -8.08 -17.33 14.91
CA LEU A 613 -9.10 -17.66 15.89
C LEU A 613 -10.01 -16.43 16.03
N HIS A 614 -11.05 -16.36 15.21
CA HIS A 614 -11.97 -15.24 15.15
C HIS A 614 -13.33 -15.65 15.69
N ILE A 615 -13.87 -14.87 16.64
CA ILE A 615 -15.20 -15.05 17.22
C ILE A 615 -16.13 -13.98 16.64
N SER A 616 -17.26 -14.41 16.09
CA SER A 616 -18.37 -13.55 15.73
C SER A 616 -19.67 -14.09 16.34
N PRO A 617 -20.66 -13.24 16.65
CA PRO A 617 -20.64 -11.78 16.55
C PRO A 617 -19.83 -11.08 17.67
N HIS A 618 -19.83 -9.75 17.68
CA HIS A 618 -19.39 -8.93 18.81
C HIS A 618 -20.24 -9.19 20.07
N TRP A 619 -19.79 -8.89 21.29
CA TRP A 619 -20.54 -9.23 22.52
C TRP A 619 -21.40 -8.12 23.14
N ASN A 620 -22.03 -7.29 22.31
CA ASN A 620 -23.00 -6.24 22.69
C ASN A 620 -24.40 -6.55 22.11
N HIS A 621 -25.18 -7.42 22.76
CA HIS A 621 -26.45 -7.90 22.19
C HIS A 621 -27.70 -7.45 22.93
N HIS A 622 -28.43 -6.56 22.27
CA HIS A 622 -29.78 -6.17 22.68
C HIS A 622 -30.78 -6.57 21.59
N ASN A 623 -32.04 -6.79 21.99
CA ASN A 623 -33.16 -6.91 21.08
C ASN A 623 -33.68 -5.52 20.68
N GLU A 624 -34.66 -5.47 19.80
CA GLU A 624 -35.30 -4.23 19.32
C GLU A 624 -35.90 -3.34 20.43
N TRP A 625 -36.07 -3.88 21.65
CA TRP A 625 -36.55 -3.17 22.85
C TRP A 625 -35.43 -2.82 23.84
N GLY A 626 -34.17 -2.96 23.46
CA GLY A 626 -33.01 -2.69 24.31
C GLY A 626 -32.73 -3.75 25.39
N LYS A 627 -33.45 -4.87 25.41
CA LYS A 627 -33.25 -5.96 26.38
C LYS A 627 -32.20 -6.96 25.87
N PRO A 628 -31.38 -7.58 26.75
CA PRO A 628 -30.48 -8.66 26.40
C PRO A 628 -31.15 -9.75 25.53
N LYS A 629 -30.49 -10.19 24.44
CA LYS A 629 -30.99 -11.32 23.63
C LYS A 629 -31.01 -12.61 24.45
N LYS A 630 -31.95 -13.53 24.17
CA LYS A 630 -32.02 -14.81 24.90
C LYS A 630 -30.95 -15.81 24.48
N LEU A 631 -30.66 -15.88 23.18
CA LEU A 631 -29.64 -16.73 22.57
C LEU A 631 -28.95 -15.97 21.44
N VAL A 632 -27.69 -16.28 21.22
CA VAL A 632 -26.82 -15.73 20.19
C VAL A 632 -26.12 -16.87 19.45
N ASP A 633 -26.19 -16.82 18.13
CA ASP A 633 -25.48 -17.73 17.23
C ASP A 633 -24.00 -17.31 17.14
N VAL A 634 -23.18 -17.91 17.99
CA VAL A 634 -21.73 -17.65 18.02
C VAL A 634 -21.05 -18.55 17.00
N TRP A 635 -20.35 -17.93 16.05
CA TRP A 635 -19.50 -18.59 15.08
C TRP A 635 -18.02 -18.39 15.44
N VAL A 636 -17.22 -19.41 15.17
CA VAL A 636 -15.76 -19.32 15.26
C VAL A 636 -15.13 -19.77 13.94
N ASN A 637 -14.42 -18.84 13.30
CA ASN A 637 -13.55 -19.12 12.16
C ASN A 637 -12.13 -19.33 12.68
N SER A 638 -11.55 -20.51 12.42
CA SER A 638 -10.21 -20.84 12.88
C SER A 638 -9.58 -21.94 12.04
N ASN A 639 -8.25 -21.98 12.03
CA ASN A 639 -7.46 -23.10 11.53
C ASN A 639 -6.71 -23.87 12.63
N ALA A 640 -7.21 -23.78 13.87
CA ALA A 640 -6.87 -24.71 14.93
C ALA A 640 -7.50 -26.09 14.69
N ASP A 641 -6.96 -27.14 15.32
CA ASP A 641 -7.50 -28.51 15.21
C ASP A 641 -8.83 -28.66 15.96
N SER A 642 -9.03 -27.86 17.01
CA SER A 642 -10.26 -27.79 17.79
C SER A 642 -10.33 -26.49 18.58
N VAL A 643 -11.54 -26.08 18.96
CA VAL A 643 -11.77 -24.88 19.77
C VAL A 643 -12.71 -25.20 20.92
N GLU A 644 -12.38 -24.69 22.10
CA GLU A 644 -13.27 -24.67 23.26
C GLU A 644 -13.72 -23.23 23.55
N LEU A 645 -15.02 -23.05 23.72
CA LEU A 645 -15.63 -21.74 23.95
C LEU A 645 -16.01 -21.60 25.43
N PHE A 646 -15.84 -20.42 25.99
CA PHE A 646 -16.14 -20.09 27.37
C PHE A 646 -16.95 -18.80 27.44
N LEU A 647 -17.97 -18.78 28.30
CA LEU A 647 -18.69 -17.55 28.68
C LEU A 647 -18.44 -17.31 30.17
N ASN A 648 -17.85 -16.16 30.50
CA ASN A 648 -17.52 -15.80 31.89
C ASN A 648 -16.79 -16.94 32.62
N ASP A 649 -15.74 -17.45 31.97
CA ASP A 649 -14.89 -18.58 32.38
C ASP A 649 -15.57 -19.95 32.52
N LYS A 650 -16.87 -20.05 32.22
CA LYS A 650 -17.58 -21.33 32.14
C LYS A 650 -17.48 -21.92 30.73
N SER A 651 -16.95 -23.14 30.62
CA SER A 651 -16.88 -23.86 29.34
C SER A 651 -18.27 -24.14 28.77
N LEU A 652 -18.41 -23.90 27.46
CA LEU A 652 -19.55 -24.23 26.61
C LEU A 652 -19.24 -25.44 25.71
N GLY A 653 -18.14 -26.16 26.00
CA GLY A 653 -17.72 -27.37 25.32
C GLY A 653 -16.72 -27.13 24.18
N ARG A 654 -15.89 -28.14 23.95
CA ARG A 654 -14.89 -28.20 22.88
C ARG A 654 -15.46 -28.87 21.64
N LYS A 655 -15.18 -28.30 20.47
CA LYS A 655 -15.54 -28.85 19.15
C LYS A 655 -14.30 -29.02 18.27
N VAL A 656 -14.26 -30.11 17.50
CA VAL A 656 -13.21 -30.37 16.49
C VAL A 656 -13.49 -29.48 15.28
N MET A 657 -12.46 -28.80 14.77
CA MET A 657 -12.56 -27.98 13.57
C MET A 657 -12.37 -28.86 12.34
N GLU A 658 -13.44 -29.07 11.58
CA GLU A 658 -13.33 -29.72 10.28
C GLU A 658 -12.59 -28.79 9.30
N ARG A 659 -11.77 -29.36 8.43
CA ARG A 659 -11.05 -28.55 7.44
C ARG A 659 -12.04 -27.88 6.48
N ASN A 660 -11.79 -26.62 6.15
CA ASN A 660 -12.64 -25.79 5.27
C ASN A 660 -14.05 -25.52 5.82
N SER A 661 -14.26 -25.55 7.15
CA SER A 661 -15.56 -25.23 7.78
C SER A 661 -15.47 -24.05 8.76
N HIS A 662 -16.56 -23.81 9.50
CA HIS A 662 -16.59 -23.01 10.72
C HIS A 662 -17.09 -23.85 11.91
N LEU A 663 -17.05 -23.29 13.12
CA LEU A 663 -17.72 -23.84 14.31
C LEU A 663 -18.86 -22.92 14.76
N GLN A 664 -19.91 -23.48 15.34
CA GLN A 664 -21.08 -22.72 15.81
C GLN A 664 -21.52 -23.17 17.21
N TRP A 665 -21.96 -22.24 18.06
CA TRP A 665 -22.64 -22.49 19.34
C TRP A 665 -23.89 -21.62 19.46
N GLN A 666 -24.87 -22.12 20.22
CA GLN A 666 -26.02 -21.36 20.70
C GLN A 666 -25.71 -20.91 22.13
N VAL A 667 -25.48 -19.62 22.33
CA VAL A 667 -24.98 -19.09 23.60
C VAL A 667 -26.00 -18.13 24.23
N PRO A 668 -26.41 -18.33 25.49
CA PRO A 668 -27.22 -17.33 26.18
C PRO A 668 -26.40 -16.06 26.37
N PHE A 669 -26.95 -14.91 25.99
CA PHE A 669 -26.22 -13.66 26.15
C PHE A 669 -26.21 -13.26 27.63
N GLU A 670 -25.00 -13.18 28.19
CA GLU A 670 -24.69 -12.61 29.49
C GLU A 670 -23.56 -11.59 29.27
N PRO A 671 -23.72 -10.34 29.76
CA PRO A 671 -22.64 -9.36 29.68
C PRO A 671 -21.35 -9.89 30.31
N GLY A 672 -20.21 -9.61 29.69
CA GLY A 672 -18.92 -10.07 30.17
C GLY A 672 -17.99 -10.46 29.02
N THR A 673 -17.36 -11.63 29.14
CA THR A 673 -16.32 -12.09 28.22
C THR A 673 -16.69 -13.43 27.60
N LEU A 674 -16.76 -13.45 26.28
CA LEU A 674 -16.80 -14.66 25.47
C LEU A 674 -15.37 -14.97 25.01
N LYS A 675 -14.81 -16.10 25.44
CA LYS A 675 -13.41 -16.49 25.20
C LYS A 675 -13.33 -17.79 24.43
N ALA A 676 -12.54 -17.83 23.36
CA ALA A 676 -12.23 -19.04 22.62
C ALA A 676 -10.78 -19.47 22.89
N ILE A 677 -10.57 -20.77 23.09
CA ILE A 677 -9.27 -21.41 23.22
C ILE A 677 -9.11 -22.40 22.05
N GLY A 678 -8.24 -22.06 21.10
CA GLY A 678 -7.93 -22.91 19.95
C GLY A 678 -6.71 -23.78 20.23
N TYR A 679 -6.76 -25.06 19.89
CA TYR A 679 -5.65 -26.00 20.01
C TYR A 679 -5.13 -26.35 18.62
N LYS A 680 -3.91 -25.94 18.27
CA LYS A 680 -3.32 -26.13 16.93
C LYS A 680 -1.94 -26.77 17.05
N LYS A 681 -1.73 -28.00 16.60
CA LYS A 681 -0.42 -28.69 16.63
C LYS A 681 0.28 -28.61 18.00
N GLY A 682 -0.47 -28.76 19.09
CA GLY A 682 0.06 -28.71 20.47
C GLY A 682 0.24 -27.32 21.10
N ARG A 683 0.04 -26.22 20.35
CA ARG A 683 0.02 -24.85 20.90
C ARG A 683 -1.40 -24.32 21.09
N ILE A 684 -1.53 -23.35 21.99
CA ILE A 684 -2.80 -22.72 22.38
C ILE A 684 -2.91 -21.33 21.74
N LEU A 685 -4.05 -21.09 21.09
CA LEU A 685 -4.51 -19.80 20.60
C LEU A 685 -5.62 -19.30 21.52
N THR A 686 -5.71 -17.98 21.71
CA THR A 686 -6.78 -17.38 22.52
C THR A 686 -7.34 -16.15 21.84
N ALA A 687 -8.66 -16.05 21.80
CA ALA A 687 -9.39 -14.89 21.34
C ALA A 687 -10.53 -14.57 22.30
N LYS A 688 -10.95 -13.32 22.35
CA LYS A 688 -12.09 -12.90 23.17
C LYS A 688 -12.93 -11.82 22.50
N GLN A 689 -14.22 -11.82 22.82
CA GLN A 689 -15.16 -10.73 22.59
C GLN A 689 -15.72 -10.29 23.93
N GLU A 690 -15.82 -8.99 24.15
CA GLU A 690 -16.19 -8.42 25.44
C GLU A 690 -17.33 -7.42 25.28
N THR A 691 -18.25 -7.40 26.24
CA THR A 691 -19.28 -6.35 26.30
C THR A 691 -18.61 -5.01 26.63
N THR A 692 -18.82 -4.00 25.79
CA THR A 692 -18.15 -2.70 25.89
C THR A 692 -18.99 -1.66 26.64
N GLY A 693 -18.32 -0.65 27.20
CA GLY A 693 -18.94 0.53 27.79
C GLY A 693 -19.30 1.61 26.76
N SER A 694 -19.54 2.83 27.27
CA SER A 694 -19.76 4.01 26.43
C SER A 694 -18.47 4.53 25.80
N PRO A 695 -18.53 5.17 24.61
CA PRO A 695 -17.37 5.79 23.97
C PRO A 695 -16.72 6.87 24.85
N VAL A 696 -15.38 6.89 24.90
CA VAL A 696 -14.60 7.90 25.63
C VAL A 696 -13.45 8.49 24.81
N ASP A 697 -12.83 7.72 23.91
CA ASP A 697 -11.66 8.15 23.13
C ASP A 697 -11.87 7.85 21.64
N VAL A 698 -11.49 8.80 20.78
CA VAL A 698 -11.28 8.56 19.34
C VAL A 698 -9.88 7.98 19.14
N VAL A 699 -9.79 6.92 18.33
CA VAL A 699 -8.51 6.30 17.94
C VAL A 699 -8.25 6.58 16.47
N VAL A 700 -7.04 7.08 16.19
CA VAL A 700 -6.56 7.41 14.85
C VAL A 700 -5.44 6.45 14.49
N THR A 701 -5.64 5.66 13.42
CA THR A 701 -4.67 4.65 12.96
C THR A 701 -4.28 4.94 11.51
N PRO A 702 -3.22 5.71 11.26
CA PRO A 702 -2.69 5.89 9.91
C PRO A 702 -2.01 4.60 9.43
N TYR A 703 -2.18 4.28 8.14
CA TYR A 703 -1.51 3.14 7.50
C TYR A 703 0.00 3.39 7.32
N LYS A 704 0.40 4.65 7.17
CA LYS A 704 1.80 5.11 7.16
C LYS A 704 1.88 6.53 7.71
N THR A 705 3.04 6.89 8.24
CA THR A 705 3.29 8.23 8.81
C THR A 705 4.37 9.00 8.06
N THR A 706 5.05 8.37 7.11
CA THR A 706 5.89 9.05 6.12
C THR A 706 5.26 8.99 4.72
N MET A 707 5.16 10.14 4.04
CA MET A 707 4.68 10.26 2.65
C MET A 707 5.68 10.99 1.76
N LEU A 708 5.62 10.74 0.45
CA LEU A 708 6.32 11.57 -0.52
C LEU A 708 5.57 12.91 -0.70
N ALA A 709 6.31 14.02 -0.70
CA ALA A 709 5.82 15.36 -1.02
C ALA A 709 5.76 15.58 -2.55
N ASP A 710 5.02 14.73 -3.25
CA ASP A 710 4.86 14.77 -4.71
C ASP A 710 3.47 15.23 -5.17
N GLY A 711 2.59 15.59 -4.22
CA GLY A 711 1.21 15.96 -4.49
C GLY A 711 0.29 14.79 -4.86
N LYS A 712 0.78 13.55 -4.77
CA LYS A 712 0.09 12.33 -5.22
C LYS A 712 -0.02 11.29 -4.13
N ASP A 713 1.01 11.17 -3.31
CA ASP A 713 1.08 10.15 -2.27
C ASP A 713 -0.03 10.32 -1.23
N VAL A 714 -0.58 9.21 -0.75
CA VAL A 714 -1.75 9.18 0.12
C VAL A 714 -1.53 8.28 1.32
N ALA A 715 -1.89 8.78 2.51
CA ALA A 715 -2.07 8.00 3.72
C ALA A 715 -3.56 7.66 3.91
N VAL A 716 -3.85 6.38 4.10
CA VAL A 716 -5.17 5.91 4.54
C VAL A 716 -5.21 5.95 6.05
N ILE A 717 -6.18 6.63 6.64
CA ILE A 717 -6.32 6.79 8.09
C ILE A 717 -7.63 6.17 8.53
N ASN A 718 -7.55 5.11 9.33
CA ASN A 718 -8.71 4.45 9.91
C ASN A 718 -9.03 5.05 11.27
N ILE A 719 -10.32 5.23 11.54
CA ILE A 719 -10.82 5.87 12.75
C ILE A 719 -11.77 4.92 13.46
N SER A 720 -11.59 4.76 14.77
CA SER A 720 -12.52 4.04 15.65
C SER A 720 -12.76 4.82 16.95
N VAL A 721 -13.62 4.28 17.81
CA VAL A 721 -13.80 4.78 19.18
C VAL A 721 -13.71 3.64 20.19
N GLN A 722 -13.17 3.96 21.36
CA GLN A 722 -12.97 3.02 22.45
C GLN A 722 -13.72 3.43 23.71
N ASP A 723 -14.00 2.45 24.57
CA ASP A 723 -14.52 2.67 25.93
C ASP A 723 -13.40 2.93 26.95
N ALA A 724 -13.77 3.21 28.20
CA ALA A 724 -12.83 3.51 29.29
C ALA A 724 -11.87 2.36 29.64
N GLN A 725 -12.07 1.18 29.07
CA GLN A 725 -11.20 0.01 29.22
C GLN A 725 -10.34 -0.22 27.96
N GLY A 726 -10.34 0.72 27.01
CA GLY A 726 -9.57 0.65 25.77
C GLY A 726 -10.04 -0.46 24.83
N ARG A 727 -11.34 -0.76 24.81
CA ARG A 727 -11.96 -1.72 23.89
C ARG A 727 -12.69 -0.99 22.77
N ASP A 728 -12.45 -1.38 21.52
CA ASP A 728 -13.18 -0.85 20.36
C ASP A 728 -14.68 -1.13 20.50
N ILE A 729 -15.51 -0.13 20.20
CA ILE A 729 -16.96 -0.24 20.35
C ILE A 729 -17.58 -0.63 19.00
N PRO A 730 -18.02 -1.88 18.82
CA PRO A 730 -18.40 -2.44 17.52
C PRO A 730 -19.75 -1.93 17.01
N THR A 731 -20.52 -1.22 17.83
CA THR A 731 -21.84 -0.67 17.51
C THR A 731 -21.84 0.86 17.47
N ALA A 732 -20.67 1.51 17.57
CA ALA A 732 -20.60 2.96 17.61
C ALA A 732 -20.90 3.58 16.24
N ASP A 733 -21.66 4.67 16.26
CA ASP A 733 -22.11 5.39 15.07
C ASP A 733 -21.74 6.88 15.08
N ASN A 734 -20.91 7.31 16.06
CA ASN A 734 -20.58 8.72 16.31
C ASN A 734 -20.17 9.47 15.03
N LEU A 735 -20.64 10.72 14.87
CA LEU A 735 -20.16 11.61 13.81
C LEU A 735 -18.77 12.15 14.18
N ILE A 736 -17.76 11.77 13.39
CA ILE A 736 -16.39 12.24 13.57
C ILE A 736 -16.12 13.43 12.66
N ARG A 737 -15.48 14.47 13.21
CA ARG A 737 -15.00 15.65 12.49
C ARG A 737 -13.49 15.57 12.34
N PHE A 738 -12.99 15.94 11.17
CA PHE A 738 -11.56 15.87 10.84
C PHE A 738 -10.99 17.27 10.66
N SER A 739 -9.82 17.51 11.24
CA SER A 739 -9.05 18.73 11.01
C SER A 739 -7.60 18.40 10.64
N ILE A 740 -7.01 19.28 9.84
CA ILE A 740 -5.65 19.14 9.34
C ILE A 740 -4.95 20.49 9.33
N THR A 741 -3.66 20.49 9.68
CA THR A 741 -2.74 21.61 9.43
C THR A 741 -1.44 21.09 8.79
N GLY A 742 -0.76 21.94 8.03
CA GLY A 742 0.48 21.56 7.31
C GLY A 742 0.25 21.22 5.83
N PRO A 743 1.28 20.72 5.12
CA PRO A 743 1.30 20.59 3.65
C PRO A 743 0.57 19.33 3.14
N GLY A 744 -0.71 19.19 3.47
CA GLY A 744 -1.57 18.08 3.05
C GLY A 744 -3.04 18.46 2.90
N LYS A 745 -3.84 17.60 2.25
CA LYS A 745 -5.29 17.79 2.06
C LYS A 745 -6.06 16.49 2.20
N ILE A 746 -7.24 16.53 2.81
CA ILE A 746 -8.16 15.39 2.79
C ILE A 746 -8.78 15.31 1.40
N ILE A 747 -8.78 14.12 0.80
CA ILE A 747 -9.33 13.90 -0.54
C ILE A 747 -10.57 13.02 -0.54
N GLY A 748 -10.97 12.42 0.58
CA GLY A 748 -12.16 11.59 0.64
C GLY A 748 -12.37 10.96 2.00
N VAL A 749 -13.62 10.61 2.29
CA VAL A 749 -14.03 9.91 3.52
C VAL A 749 -15.04 8.81 3.21
N GLY A 750 -15.13 7.80 4.07
CA GLY A 750 -16.11 6.73 3.96
C GLY A 750 -16.23 5.90 5.24
N ASN A 751 -17.23 5.04 5.32
CA ASN A 751 -17.43 4.16 6.47
C ASN A 751 -17.83 2.71 6.12
N GLY A 752 -18.15 2.42 4.86
CA GLY A 752 -18.54 1.08 4.43
C GLY A 752 -19.99 0.71 4.72
N ASP A 753 -20.83 1.64 5.19
CA ASP A 753 -22.27 1.41 5.26
C ASP A 753 -22.86 1.39 3.84
N PRO A 754 -23.44 0.26 3.39
CA PRO A 754 -23.99 0.16 2.05
C PRO A 754 -25.20 1.09 1.84
N SER A 755 -25.81 1.62 2.91
CA SER A 755 -26.97 2.52 2.88
C SER A 755 -26.66 3.97 3.24
N SER A 756 -25.39 4.31 3.50
CA SER A 756 -25.00 5.67 3.85
C SER A 756 -25.07 6.59 2.63
N HIS A 757 -25.86 7.66 2.73
CA HIS A 757 -25.90 8.74 1.72
C HIS A 757 -25.06 9.96 2.12
N GLU A 758 -24.26 9.87 3.18
CA GLU A 758 -23.34 10.94 3.57
C GLU A 758 -22.32 11.23 2.43
N PRO A 759 -21.97 12.50 2.14
CA PRO A 759 -21.09 12.85 1.03
C PRO A 759 -19.64 12.37 1.20
N ASP A 760 -19.14 11.68 0.17
CA ASP A 760 -17.75 11.17 0.08
C ASP A 760 -16.71 12.27 -0.04
N LYS A 761 -17.12 13.41 -0.60
CA LYS A 761 -16.38 14.67 -0.63
C LYS A 761 -17.12 15.68 0.22
N CYS A 762 -16.41 16.32 1.14
CA CYS A 762 -16.91 17.46 1.89
C CYS A 762 -16.28 18.76 1.36
N ALA A 763 -16.90 19.89 1.65
CA ALA A 763 -16.23 21.17 1.47
C ALA A 763 -15.02 21.26 2.42
N ASP A 764 -13.97 21.99 2.02
CA ASP A 764 -12.79 22.20 2.85
C ASP A 764 -13.16 22.79 4.21
N GLY A 765 -12.55 22.26 5.28
CA GLY A 765 -12.87 22.62 6.66
C GLY A 765 -14.15 21.98 7.22
N MET A 766 -14.94 21.27 6.41
CA MET A 766 -16.20 20.62 6.81
C MET A 766 -16.13 19.08 6.75
N TRP A 767 -14.92 18.51 6.72
CA TRP A 767 -14.69 17.08 6.63
C TRP A 767 -15.24 16.34 7.86
N GLN A 768 -16.13 15.39 7.61
CA GLN A 768 -16.77 14.59 8.65
C GLN A 768 -17.31 13.28 8.09
N ARG A 769 -17.46 12.26 8.95
CA ARG A 769 -18.11 11.00 8.61
C ARG A 769 -18.59 10.28 9.87
N ARG A 770 -19.80 9.70 9.83
CA ARG A 770 -20.25 8.80 10.89
C ARG A 770 -19.46 7.50 10.88
N LEU A 771 -19.14 6.99 12.06
CA LEU A 771 -18.77 5.60 12.22
C LEU A 771 -19.92 4.71 11.74
N PHE A 772 -19.58 3.61 11.08
CA PHE A 772 -20.51 2.52 10.85
C PHE A 772 -19.96 1.30 11.57
N ASN A 773 -20.71 0.77 12.53
CA ASN A 773 -20.28 -0.34 13.38
C ASN A 773 -18.84 -0.17 13.89
N GLY A 774 -18.59 1.01 14.48
CA GLY A 774 -17.35 1.37 15.15
C GLY A 774 -16.24 1.97 14.29
N LYS A 775 -16.39 2.06 12.96
CA LYS A 775 -15.30 2.47 12.06
C LYS A 775 -15.69 3.47 10.98
N CYS A 776 -14.77 4.38 10.65
CA CYS A 776 -14.76 5.15 9.40
C CYS A 776 -13.32 5.38 8.91
N GLN A 777 -13.15 5.93 7.72
CA GLN A 777 -11.87 6.11 7.03
C GLN A 777 -11.75 7.50 6.42
N VAL A 778 -10.52 8.03 6.43
CA VAL A 778 -10.12 9.28 5.80
C VAL A 778 -8.94 9.03 4.87
N LEU A 779 -8.96 9.62 3.68
CA LEU A 779 -7.84 9.61 2.73
C LEU A 779 -7.15 10.98 2.76
N LEU A 780 -5.88 10.98 3.15
CA LEU A 780 -5.06 12.17 3.26
C LEU A 780 -3.97 12.17 2.17
N GLN A 781 -3.95 13.18 1.31
CA GLN A 781 -2.96 13.35 0.25
C GLN A 781 -1.89 14.38 0.63
N SER A 782 -0.64 14.10 0.25
CA SER A 782 0.44 15.08 0.33
C SER A 782 0.23 16.24 -0.64
N THR A 783 0.97 17.32 -0.43
CA THR A 783 1.18 18.36 -1.45
C THR A 783 2.57 18.20 -2.07
N GLY A 784 3.01 19.14 -2.92
CA GLY A 784 4.40 19.21 -3.39
C GLY A 784 5.39 19.73 -2.35
N GLU A 785 4.93 20.07 -1.14
CA GLU A 785 5.76 20.67 -0.09
C GLU A 785 6.10 19.63 1.00
N ALA A 786 7.40 19.51 1.30
CA ALA A 786 7.89 18.71 2.41
C ALA A 786 7.63 19.41 3.75
N GLY A 787 7.29 18.66 4.80
CA GLY A 787 6.96 19.22 6.10
C GLY A 787 6.23 18.22 6.99
N MET A 788 5.58 18.73 8.03
CA MET A 788 4.80 17.92 8.97
C MET A 788 3.33 18.29 8.81
N ILE A 789 2.50 17.28 8.60
CA ILE A 789 1.04 17.36 8.60
C ILE A 789 0.56 16.91 9.98
N LYS A 790 -0.26 17.73 10.64
CA LYS A 790 -0.95 17.35 11.87
C LYS A 790 -2.39 17.03 11.53
N PHE A 791 -2.84 15.83 11.88
CA PHE A 791 -4.20 15.36 11.67
C PHE A 791 -4.88 15.12 13.02
N GLU A 792 -6.13 15.58 13.16
CA GLU A 792 -6.96 15.37 14.34
C GLU A 792 -8.36 14.89 13.95
N ALA A 793 -8.91 13.98 14.74
CA ALA A 793 -10.27 13.47 14.65
C ALA A 793 -10.97 13.65 16.00
N SER A 794 -12.14 14.29 15.98
CA SER A 794 -12.91 14.61 17.20
C SER A 794 -14.39 14.27 17.05
N ALA A 795 -15.05 14.00 18.18
CA ALA A 795 -16.52 13.92 18.24
C ALA A 795 -17.03 14.52 19.56
N ALA A 796 -18.32 14.85 19.59
CA ALA A 796 -18.92 15.47 20.77
C ALA A 796 -18.91 14.51 21.98
N GLY A 797 -18.41 14.98 23.12
CA GLY A 797 -18.43 14.25 24.38
C GLY A 797 -17.37 13.15 24.53
N ILE A 798 -16.41 13.04 23.59
CA ILE A 798 -15.29 12.08 23.65
C ILE A 798 -13.96 12.78 23.39
N TYR A 799 -12.87 12.25 23.95
CA TYR A 799 -11.52 12.78 23.72
C TYR A 799 -11.09 12.60 22.27
N ALA A 800 -10.51 13.65 21.70
CA ALA A 800 -10.00 13.64 20.33
C ALA A 800 -8.75 12.74 20.21
N GLY A 801 -8.58 12.18 19.02
CA GLY A 801 -7.36 11.46 18.62
C GLY A 801 -6.63 12.24 17.53
N GLY A 802 -5.32 12.07 17.42
CA GLY A 802 -4.53 12.72 16.39
C GLY A 802 -3.24 11.98 16.08
N THR A 803 -2.64 12.29 14.93
CA THR A 803 -1.37 11.76 14.48
C THR A 803 -0.62 12.80 13.64
N ASP A 804 0.71 12.76 13.69
CA ASP A 804 1.56 13.54 12.81
C ASP A 804 2.03 12.67 11.63
N ILE A 805 2.11 13.26 10.45
CA ILE A 805 2.56 12.61 9.20
C ILE A 805 3.62 13.50 8.57
N VAL A 806 4.81 12.95 8.31
CA VAL A 806 5.93 13.66 7.70
C VAL A 806 5.88 13.48 6.18
N THR A 807 5.92 14.58 5.45
CA THR A 807 6.15 14.57 4.00
C THR A 807 7.62 14.80 3.71
N VAL A 808 8.22 13.93 2.91
CA VAL A 808 9.62 14.01 2.48
C VAL A 808 9.69 14.31 1.00
N ALA A 809 10.65 15.13 0.58
CA ALA A 809 10.84 15.40 -0.84
C ALA A 809 11.07 14.06 -1.59
N PRO A 810 10.42 13.84 -2.75
CA PRO A 810 10.72 12.69 -3.58
C PRO A 810 12.21 12.65 -3.85
N ALA A 811 12.86 11.54 -3.50
CA ALA A 811 14.27 11.39 -3.82
C ALA A 811 14.42 11.44 -5.34
N SER A 812 15.02 12.51 -5.88
CA SER A 812 15.76 12.40 -7.13
C SER A 812 16.71 11.22 -6.93
N VAL A 813 16.91 10.36 -7.93
CA VAL A 813 17.83 9.21 -7.88
C VAL A 813 19.23 9.69 -7.48
N ALA A 814 19.42 9.91 -6.18
CA ALA A 814 20.64 10.40 -5.61
C ALA A 814 21.48 9.15 -5.42
N VAL A 815 22.69 9.21 -5.97
CA VAL A 815 23.74 8.28 -5.59
C VAL A 815 23.77 8.30 -4.07
N VAL A 816 23.46 7.18 -3.44
CA VAL A 816 23.57 7.08 -1.98
C VAL A 816 25.03 7.32 -1.65
N THR A 817 25.29 8.40 -0.94
CA THR A 817 26.65 8.76 -0.56
C THR A 817 26.99 8.05 0.76
N ASN A 818 27.69 6.92 0.64
CA ASN A 818 28.08 6.07 1.77
C ASN A 818 29.47 6.42 2.35
N ALA A 819 29.94 7.66 2.20
CA ALA A 819 31.25 8.08 2.70
C ALA A 819 31.23 8.26 4.23
N ALA A 820 31.15 7.16 4.96
CA ALA A 820 31.20 7.17 6.42
C ALA A 820 32.56 7.71 6.90
N LYS A 821 32.55 8.84 7.61
CA LYS A 821 33.75 9.41 8.25
C LYS A 821 34.41 8.44 9.25
N TYR A 822 33.60 7.57 9.87
CA TYR A 822 34.04 6.57 10.86
C TYR A 822 33.61 5.16 10.41
N PRO A 823 34.33 4.49 9.50
CA PRO A 823 33.96 3.17 9.03
C PRO A 823 34.21 2.08 10.10
N LEU A 824 33.26 1.16 10.25
CA LEU A 824 33.45 -0.03 11.07
C LEU A 824 34.36 -1.05 10.37
N THR A 825 35.29 -1.65 11.12
CA THR A 825 36.08 -2.80 10.67
C THR A 825 35.21 -4.05 10.49
N ALA A 826 35.70 -5.06 9.76
CA ALA A 826 34.99 -6.33 9.61
C ALA A 826 34.72 -7.02 10.96
N GLU A 827 35.64 -6.89 11.92
CA GLU A 827 35.50 -7.43 13.27
C GLU A 827 34.35 -6.76 14.03
N MET A 828 34.27 -5.43 13.97
CA MET A 828 33.22 -4.66 14.63
C MET A 828 31.82 -4.87 14.05
N LYS A 829 31.73 -5.41 12.83
CA LYS A 829 30.47 -5.74 12.15
C LYS A 829 30.00 -7.17 12.41
N LYS A 830 30.77 -7.99 13.15
CA LYS A 830 30.35 -9.35 13.46
C LYS A 830 29.04 -9.32 14.26
N PRO A 831 28.03 -10.12 13.88
CA PRO A 831 26.77 -10.18 14.61
C PRO A 831 27.01 -10.57 16.07
N VAL A 832 26.41 -9.83 16.99
CA VAL A 832 26.43 -10.16 18.43
C VAL A 832 25.15 -10.93 18.79
N PRO A 833 25.23 -12.10 19.45
CA PRO A 833 24.04 -12.83 19.88
C PRO A 833 23.17 -12.02 20.85
N VAL A 834 21.86 -11.98 20.60
CA VAL A 834 20.90 -11.23 21.43
C VAL A 834 20.22 -12.17 22.43
N GLY A 835 20.37 -11.86 23.72
CA GLY A 835 19.72 -12.58 24.82
C GLY A 835 18.25 -12.18 25.00
N LYS A 836 17.53 -12.93 25.84
CA LYS A 836 16.13 -12.61 26.22
C LYS A 836 16.08 -11.45 27.23
N MET A 837 15.09 -10.59 27.10
CA MET A 837 14.92 -9.39 27.93
C MET A 837 13.50 -9.26 28.47
N LEU A 838 13.40 -9.18 29.79
CA LEU A 838 12.31 -8.50 30.50
C LEU A 838 12.94 -7.28 31.18
N GLY A 839 12.83 -6.14 30.52
CA GLY A 839 13.47 -4.90 30.91
C GLY A 839 12.51 -3.91 31.57
N ALA A 840 13.07 -2.97 32.33
CA ALA A 840 12.37 -1.77 32.80
C ALA A 840 13.22 -0.53 32.55
N ASP A 841 12.63 0.53 31.99
CA ASP A 841 13.24 1.86 31.99
C ASP A 841 12.99 2.51 33.34
N ILE A 842 14.05 2.82 34.07
CA ILE A 842 13.98 3.41 35.42
C ILE A 842 14.78 4.71 35.50
N SER A 843 14.90 5.40 34.37
CA SER A 843 15.72 6.60 34.27
C SER A 843 15.22 7.74 35.17
N PHE A 844 13.95 7.75 35.58
CA PHE A 844 13.42 8.68 36.59
C PHE A 844 13.77 8.31 38.05
N LEU A 845 14.31 7.11 38.34
CA LEU A 845 14.52 6.66 39.72
C LEU A 845 15.31 7.68 40.58
N PRO A 846 16.44 8.27 40.11
CA PRO A 846 17.16 9.27 40.90
C PRO A 846 16.31 10.51 41.25
N GLU A 847 15.43 10.93 40.35
CA GLU A 847 14.54 12.07 40.59
C GLU A 847 13.47 11.73 41.64
N LEU A 848 12.89 10.53 41.57
CA LEU A 848 11.92 10.05 42.55
C LEU A 848 12.53 9.96 43.95
N GLU A 849 13.74 9.41 44.04
CA GLU A 849 14.50 9.32 45.30
C GLU A 849 14.87 10.71 45.84
N ALA A 850 15.27 11.64 44.97
CA ALA A 850 15.54 13.03 45.36
C ALA A 850 14.28 13.76 45.88
N LYS A 851 13.09 13.38 45.40
CA LYS A 851 11.79 13.85 45.92
C LYS A 851 11.36 13.13 47.21
N GLY A 852 12.18 12.23 47.74
CA GLY A 852 11.93 11.51 48.99
C GLY A 852 11.13 10.21 48.84
N MET A 853 10.91 9.73 47.61
CA MET A 853 10.21 8.47 47.37
C MET A 853 11.05 7.28 47.90
N ARG A 854 10.39 6.38 48.63
CA ARG A 854 10.97 5.12 49.11
C ARG A 854 10.13 3.97 48.58
N PHE A 855 10.77 2.90 48.13
CA PHE A 855 10.09 1.78 47.50
C PHE A 855 9.97 0.61 48.46
N SER A 856 8.82 -0.06 48.44
CA SER A 856 8.58 -1.25 49.25
C SER A 856 7.83 -2.31 48.46
N ASP A 857 8.16 -3.58 48.74
CA ASP A 857 7.46 -4.73 48.21
C ASP A 857 6.98 -5.62 49.36
N LYS A 858 5.68 -5.97 49.35
CA LYS A 858 5.04 -6.78 50.40
C LYS A 858 5.31 -6.25 51.82
N GLY A 859 5.34 -4.93 51.97
CA GLY A 859 5.58 -4.22 53.24
C GLY A 859 7.06 -4.09 53.65
N VAL A 860 8.02 -4.51 52.81
CA VAL A 860 9.45 -4.40 53.09
C VAL A 860 10.08 -3.34 52.21
N GLU A 861 10.64 -2.28 52.81
CA GLU A 861 11.40 -1.25 52.09
C GLU A 861 12.70 -1.83 51.51
N LYS A 862 12.93 -1.60 50.22
CA LYS A 862 14.13 -2.05 49.48
C LYS A 862 14.47 -1.05 48.37
N ASP A 863 15.69 -1.16 47.85
CA ASP A 863 16.07 -0.49 46.61
C ASP A 863 15.16 -0.93 45.45
N ALA A 864 14.67 0.00 44.65
CA ALA A 864 13.74 -0.29 43.55
C ALA A 864 14.32 -1.29 42.53
N ILE A 865 15.63 -1.24 42.26
CA ILE A 865 16.31 -2.15 41.33
C ILE A 865 16.33 -3.57 41.90
N ALA A 866 16.53 -3.70 43.21
CA ALA A 866 16.46 -5.00 43.89
C ALA A 866 15.03 -5.57 43.84
N ILE A 867 14.01 -4.74 44.05
CA ILE A 867 12.61 -5.16 43.92
C ILE A 867 12.31 -5.65 42.50
N LEU A 868 12.70 -4.88 41.47
CA LEU A 868 12.49 -5.29 40.08
C LEU A 868 13.17 -6.62 39.76
N LYS A 869 14.40 -6.81 40.23
CA LYS A 869 15.14 -8.08 40.07
C LYS A 869 14.43 -9.24 40.77
N ASP A 870 13.93 -9.04 41.99
CA ASP A 870 13.22 -10.06 42.75
C ASP A 870 11.98 -10.55 41.97
N HIS A 871 11.39 -9.69 41.13
CA HIS A 871 10.25 -9.98 40.24
C HIS A 871 10.66 -10.35 38.80
N GLY A 872 11.91 -10.76 38.59
CA GLY A 872 12.36 -11.37 37.34
C GLY A 872 12.74 -10.40 36.21
N ILE A 873 12.76 -9.08 36.45
CA ILE A 873 13.37 -8.12 35.53
C ILE A 873 14.86 -8.42 35.43
N ASN A 874 15.38 -8.58 34.21
CA ASN A 874 16.77 -8.93 33.95
C ASN A 874 17.56 -7.83 33.23
N TYR A 875 16.89 -6.80 32.72
CA TYR A 875 17.49 -5.61 32.12
C TYR A 875 16.98 -4.33 32.77
N VAL A 876 17.87 -3.35 32.85
CA VAL A 876 17.49 -1.95 33.10
C VAL A 876 17.87 -1.13 31.88
N ARG A 877 16.93 -0.31 31.40
CA ARG A 877 17.20 0.74 30.44
C ARG A 877 17.49 2.06 31.15
N LEU A 878 18.55 2.74 30.73
CA LEU A 878 18.92 4.08 31.19
C LEU A 878 19.08 5.02 30.00
N ARG A 879 18.52 6.21 30.12
CA ARG A 879 18.69 7.32 29.18
C ARG A 879 19.91 8.16 29.55
N VAL A 880 20.56 8.74 28.53
CA VAL A 880 21.58 9.76 28.72
C VAL A 880 21.37 10.94 27.78
N PHE A 881 21.22 12.14 28.37
CA PHE A 881 21.12 13.43 27.66
C PHE A 881 22.46 14.14 27.66
N ASN A 882 22.64 15.06 26.70
CA ASN A 882 23.89 15.81 26.53
C ASN A 882 24.13 16.77 27.70
N GLU A 883 23.25 17.76 27.87
CA GLU A 883 23.35 18.74 28.95
C GLU A 883 21.96 18.98 29.60
N PRO A 884 21.39 17.97 30.30
CA PRO A 884 20.03 18.07 30.85
C PRO A 884 19.90 19.11 31.97
N ALA A 885 21.02 19.55 32.57
CA ALA A 885 21.06 20.57 33.63
C ALA A 885 20.87 22.00 33.11
N ASN A 886 20.94 22.23 31.79
CA ASN A 886 20.73 23.54 31.19
C ASN A 886 19.32 24.08 31.47
N GLU A 887 19.11 25.40 31.37
CA GLU A 887 17.83 26.05 31.67
C GLU A 887 16.66 25.49 30.84
N GLY A 888 16.91 25.11 29.58
CA GLY A 888 15.95 24.42 28.71
C GLY A 888 16.17 22.90 28.61
N GLY A 889 17.00 22.33 29.47
CA GLY A 889 17.32 20.91 29.50
C GLY A 889 16.27 20.08 30.24
N TYR A 890 16.36 18.76 30.15
CA TYR A 890 15.39 17.81 30.71
C TYR A 890 15.22 17.95 32.23
N SER A 891 16.29 18.31 32.94
CA SER A 891 16.31 18.41 34.40
C SER A 891 17.10 19.66 34.82
N PRO A 892 16.53 20.86 34.63
CA PRO A 892 17.23 22.12 34.88
C PRO A 892 17.85 22.14 36.29
N GLN A 893 19.10 22.59 36.37
CA GLN A 893 19.93 22.69 37.59
C GLN A 893 20.25 21.38 38.33
N GLN A 894 19.45 20.32 38.18
CA GLN A 894 19.61 19.04 38.88
C GLN A 894 20.43 18.03 38.07
N GLY A 895 20.31 18.05 36.75
CA GLY A 895 21.09 17.22 35.84
C GLY A 895 20.75 15.73 35.87
N PHE A 896 19.52 15.33 36.24
CA PHE A 896 19.12 13.93 36.12
C PHE A 896 19.29 13.43 34.68
N CYS A 897 19.71 12.17 34.53
CA CYS A 897 20.06 11.56 33.24
C CYS A 897 21.26 12.21 32.50
N ASP A 898 22.14 12.93 33.20
CA ASP A 898 23.47 13.29 32.70
C ASP A 898 24.47 12.12 32.85
N LEU A 899 25.69 12.27 32.31
CA LEU A 899 26.73 11.24 32.43
C LEU A 899 27.02 10.85 33.90
N LYS A 900 27.02 11.82 34.84
CA LYS A 900 27.33 11.54 36.24
C LYS A 900 26.27 10.64 36.88
N ASN A 901 25.00 10.95 36.68
CA ASN A 901 23.87 10.16 37.17
C ASN A 901 23.80 8.80 36.47
N THR A 902 24.02 8.74 35.16
CA THR A 902 24.08 7.49 34.41
C THR A 902 25.20 6.57 34.92
N LEU A 903 26.39 7.09 35.22
CA LEU A 903 27.48 6.29 35.82
C LEU A 903 27.09 5.73 37.19
N ALA A 904 26.43 6.53 38.04
CA ALA A 904 25.97 6.09 39.36
C ALA A 904 24.90 4.98 39.24
N MET A 905 23.93 5.17 38.35
CA MET A 905 22.88 4.18 38.09
C MET A 905 23.43 2.90 37.46
N ALA A 906 24.35 2.99 36.49
CA ALA A 906 24.98 1.83 35.87
C ALA A 906 25.72 0.95 36.90
N LYS A 907 26.37 1.55 37.91
CA LYS A 907 26.96 0.81 39.04
C LYS A 907 25.90 0.07 39.85
N ARG A 908 24.78 0.73 40.18
CA ARG A 908 23.68 0.10 40.94
C ARG A 908 23.07 -1.07 40.15
N VAL A 909 22.81 -0.89 38.86
CA VAL A 909 22.29 -1.93 37.95
C VAL A 909 23.21 -3.14 37.90
N LYS A 910 24.51 -2.92 37.64
CA LYS A 910 25.50 -4.02 37.53
C LYS A 910 25.76 -4.68 38.88
N ALA A 911 25.76 -3.94 39.99
CA ALA A 911 25.87 -4.49 41.34
C ALA A 911 24.67 -5.37 41.71
N ALA A 912 23.47 -5.02 41.22
CA ALA A 912 22.30 -5.87 41.32
C ALA A 912 22.40 -7.12 40.42
N GLY A 913 23.37 -7.21 39.51
CA GLY A 913 23.53 -8.34 38.57
C GLY A 913 22.56 -8.29 37.39
N LEU A 914 22.01 -7.11 37.09
CA LEU A 914 21.15 -6.89 35.92
C LEU A 914 21.97 -6.46 34.71
N GLN A 915 21.44 -6.72 33.52
CA GLN A 915 21.99 -6.21 32.27
C GLN A 915 21.58 -4.75 32.05
N LEU A 916 22.37 -4.02 31.28
CA LEU A 916 22.21 -2.59 31.02
C LEU A 916 21.97 -2.32 29.53
N LEU A 917 20.82 -1.74 29.22
CA LEU A 917 20.52 -1.10 27.96
C LEU A 917 20.73 0.42 28.10
N LEU A 918 21.63 0.99 27.32
CA LEU A 918 21.89 2.44 27.36
C LEU A 918 21.31 3.12 26.12
N ASP A 919 20.54 4.17 26.34
CA ASP A 919 19.91 4.96 25.28
C ASP A 919 20.48 6.39 25.19
N PHE A 920 21.09 6.69 24.04
CA PHE A 920 21.58 8.02 23.72
C PHE A 920 20.50 8.85 23.06
N HIS A 921 19.97 9.86 23.77
CA HIS A 921 18.94 10.75 23.21
C HIS A 921 19.49 11.79 22.22
N TYR A 922 20.78 12.10 22.29
CA TYR A 922 21.42 13.14 21.47
C TYR A 922 20.69 14.50 21.50
N SER A 923 20.24 14.91 22.68
CA SER A 923 19.48 16.12 22.94
C SER A 923 19.71 16.56 24.40
N ASP A 924 19.45 17.84 24.69
CA ASP A 924 19.40 18.35 26.06
C ASP A 924 18.04 18.07 26.72
N TYR A 925 16.99 17.89 25.92
CA TYR A 925 15.62 17.62 26.34
C TYR A 925 15.07 16.35 25.67
N TRP A 926 13.84 15.96 26.02
CA TRP A 926 13.11 14.84 25.44
C TRP A 926 13.19 14.75 23.92
N ALA A 927 13.50 13.55 23.43
CA ALA A 927 13.56 13.21 22.01
C ALA A 927 12.55 12.09 21.70
N ASP A 928 11.66 12.33 20.73
CA ASP A 928 10.60 11.41 20.28
C ASP A 928 10.30 11.69 18.78
N PRO A 929 9.44 10.92 18.08
CA PRO A 929 9.18 11.11 16.66
C PRO A 929 8.71 12.53 16.28
N GLY A 930 8.10 13.28 17.19
CA GLY A 930 7.65 14.65 16.97
C GLY A 930 8.73 15.72 17.21
N LYS A 931 9.80 15.39 17.95
CA LYS A 931 10.89 16.32 18.29
C LYS A 931 12.22 15.60 18.51
N GLN A 932 13.22 15.92 17.69
CA GLN A 932 14.59 15.35 17.79
C GLN A 932 15.65 16.46 17.77
N TYR A 933 15.41 17.56 18.49
CA TYR A 933 16.27 18.75 18.42
C TYR A 933 17.68 18.49 18.96
N LYS A 934 18.68 19.03 18.28
CA LYS A 934 20.07 18.91 18.71
C LYS A 934 20.35 19.69 20.03
N PRO A 935 21.32 19.25 20.84
CA PRO A 935 21.81 19.95 22.03
C PRO A 935 22.26 21.38 21.73
N ALA A 936 22.16 22.27 22.72
CA ALA A 936 22.61 23.65 22.63
C ALA A 936 24.07 23.76 22.19
N ALA A 937 24.94 22.91 22.74
CA ALA A 937 26.37 22.84 22.40
C ALA A 937 26.66 22.52 20.91
N TRP A 938 25.68 21.96 20.19
CA TRP A 938 25.84 21.54 18.80
C TRP A 938 25.15 22.48 17.79
N LYS A 939 24.44 23.51 18.27
CA LYS A 939 23.80 24.50 17.41
C LYS A 939 24.85 25.30 16.62
N GLY A 940 24.59 25.49 15.33
CA GLY A 940 25.48 26.23 14.41
C GLY A 940 26.71 25.46 13.93
N GLN A 941 26.93 24.21 14.35
CA GLN A 941 28.00 23.37 13.80
C GLN A 941 27.69 22.95 12.36
N ASP A 942 28.70 22.95 11.49
CA ASP A 942 28.59 22.29 10.19
C ASP A 942 28.44 20.76 10.34
N PHE A 943 28.01 20.08 9.28
CA PHE A 943 27.71 18.65 9.35
C PHE A 943 28.92 17.79 9.73
N SER A 944 30.13 18.10 9.24
CA SER A 944 31.35 17.34 9.56
C SER A 944 31.76 17.49 11.03
N THR A 945 31.59 18.69 11.58
CA THR A 945 31.80 19.00 12.99
C THR A 945 30.74 18.30 13.83
N LEU A 946 29.47 18.33 13.41
CA LEU A 946 28.37 17.65 14.07
C LEU A 946 28.59 16.14 14.19
N GLN A 947 29.03 15.48 13.10
CA GLN A 947 29.42 14.06 13.13
C GLN A 947 30.52 13.78 14.17
N THR A 948 31.46 14.71 14.32
CA THR A 948 32.59 14.58 15.27
C THR A 948 32.13 14.78 16.70
N SER A 949 31.28 15.78 16.95
CA SER A 949 30.68 16.04 18.26
C SER A 949 29.85 14.85 18.73
N LEU A 950 29.01 14.28 17.86
CA LEU A 950 28.24 13.08 18.16
C LEU A 950 29.16 11.90 18.48
N TYR A 951 30.13 11.58 17.60
CA TYR A 951 31.08 10.49 17.83
C TYR A 951 31.84 10.65 19.17
N ASN A 952 32.38 11.84 19.43
CA ASN A 952 33.18 12.10 20.62
C ASN A 952 32.35 12.04 21.90
N TYR A 953 31.13 12.57 21.88
CA TYR A 953 30.22 12.49 23.02
C TYR A 953 29.89 11.02 23.34
N THR A 954 29.44 10.25 22.35
CA THR A 954 29.14 8.81 22.53
C THR A 954 30.35 8.05 23.05
N LYS A 955 31.53 8.29 22.47
CA LYS A 955 32.79 7.65 22.89
C LYS A 955 33.14 7.99 24.33
N THR A 956 33.01 9.26 24.73
CA THR A 956 33.32 9.73 26.10
C THR A 956 32.44 9.02 27.13
N VAL A 957 31.13 8.92 26.88
CA VAL A 957 30.20 8.20 27.76
C VAL A 957 30.59 6.72 27.89
N MET A 958 30.87 6.07 26.76
CA MET A 958 31.26 4.66 26.74
C MET A 958 32.61 4.40 27.44
N GLU A 959 33.59 5.28 27.28
CA GLU A 959 34.90 5.19 27.95
C GLU A 959 34.76 5.36 29.47
N ALA A 960 33.90 6.28 29.92
CA ALA A 960 33.62 6.46 31.33
C ALA A 960 32.95 5.21 31.94
N LEU A 961 31.98 4.60 31.24
CA LEU A 961 31.35 3.34 31.66
C LEU A 961 32.36 2.17 31.69
N LYS A 962 33.27 2.10 30.71
CA LYS A 962 34.35 1.12 30.66
C LYS A 962 35.31 1.27 31.83
N ALA A 963 35.69 2.50 32.17
CA ALA A 963 36.62 2.80 33.25
C ALA A 963 36.10 2.31 34.62
N GLN A 964 34.78 2.24 34.81
CA GLN A 964 34.17 1.69 36.02
C GLN A 964 33.63 0.26 35.88
N ASN A 965 33.99 -0.45 34.80
CA ASN A 965 33.56 -1.82 34.51
C ASN A 965 32.03 -2.03 34.46
N THR A 966 31.29 -1.03 33.95
CA THR A 966 29.83 -1.09 33.78
C THR A 966 29.42 -0.86 32.33
N LEU A 967 30.17 -1.44 31.38
CA LEU A 967 29.80 -1.35 29.97
C LEU A 967 28.35 -1.86 29.75
N PRO A 968 27.57 -1.17 28.90
CA PRO A 968 26.22 -1.61 28.56
C PRO A 968 26.28 -2.89 27.72
N ASP A 969 25.33 -3.78 27.97
CA ASP A 969 25.13 -5.01 27.21
C ASP A 969 24.54 -4.69 25.83
N MET A 970 23.72 -3.63 25.76
CA MET A 970 23.04 -3.18 24.55
C MET A 970 22.98 -1.64 24.50
N VAL A 971 23.07 -1.05 23.31
CA VAL A 971 23.01 0.41 23.10
C VAL A 971 22.03 0.79 22.00
N GLN A 972 21.25 1.84 22.26
CA GLN A 972 20.46 2.58 21.27
C GLN A 972 21.20 3.87 20.86
N VAL A 973 21.28 4.10 19.55
CA VAL A 973 21.83 5.34 18.97
C VAL A 973 20.64 6.19 18.53
N GLY A 974 20.09 6.96 19.47
CA GLY A 974 18.84 7.70 19.29
C GLY A 974 17.63 6.94 19.83
N ASN A 975 16.62 7.71 20.27
CA ASN A 975 15.34 7.22 20.76
C ASN A 975 14.27 7.40 19.67
N GLU A 976 13.52 6.33 19.35
CA GLU A 976 12.36 6.38 18.42
C GLU A 976 12.63 7.11 17.10
N ILE A 977 13.64 6.65 16.34
CA ILE A 977 14.32 7.46 15.32
C ILE A 977 13.64 7.54 13.95
N ASN A 978 12.34 7.21 13.83
CA ASN A 978 11.62 7.11 12.54
C ASN A 978 11.75 8.39 11.70
N HIS A 979 11.71 9.55 12.36
CA HIS A 979 11.84 10.86 11.72
C HIS A 979 13.26 11.45 11.85
N GLY A 980 14.21 10.70 12.42
CA GLY A 980 15.62 11.04 12.49
C GLY A 980 16.15 11.34 13.90
N ILE A 981 17.32 11.98 13.96
CA ILE A 981 18.00 12.43 15.18
C ILE A 981 18.64 13.80 14.94
N VAL A 982 18.94 14.59 15.98
CA VAL A 982 19.81 15.78 15.88
C VAL A 982 19.38 16.75 14.75
N TRP A 983 18.11 17.14 14.74
CA TRP A 983 17.51 17.95 13.68
C TRP A 983 18.13 19.34 13.55
N PRO A 984 18.12 19.93 12.32
CA PRO A 984 17.51 19.38 11.09
C PRO A 984 18.38 18.38 10.29
N GLU A 985 19.69 18.32 10.51
CA GLU A 985 20.64 17.63 9.63
C GLU A 985 20.47 16.12 9.65
N GLY A 986 20.08 15.55 10.79
CA GLY A 986 19.73 14.12 10.88
C GLY A 986 18.25 13.83 10.73
N ASN A 987 17.46 14.70 10.09
CA ASN A 987 16.05 14.42 9.80
C ASN A 987 15.89 13.38 8.67
N ILE A 988 14.78 12.62 8.65
CA ILE A 988 14.48 11.64 7.60
C ILE A 988 14.35 12.26 6.19
N GLN A 989 14.09 13.57 6.09
CA GLN A 989 14.19 14.35 4.85
C GLN A 989 15.62 14.40 4.27
N HIS A 990 16.63 14.07 5.08
CA HIS A 990 18.04 14.00 4.71
C HIS A 990 18.62 12.61 5.05
N PRO A 991 18.15 11.53 4.39
CA PRO A 991 18.39 10.17 4.84
C PRO A 991 19.87 9.75 4.79
N ASP A 992 20.67 10.32 3.90
CA ASP A 992 22.13 10.11 3.85
C ASP A 992 22.84 10.73 5.06
N SER A 993 22.47 11.96 5.42
CA SER A 993 23.00 12.66 6.60
C SER A 993 22.59 11.96 7.90
N LEU A 994 21.33 11.55 8.01
CA LEU A 994 20.83 10.73 9.12
C LEU A 994 21.63 9.43 9.25
N ALA A 995 21.77 8.64 8.19
CA ALA A 995 22.53 7.39 8.23
C ALA A 995 23.99 7.61 8.66
N GLN A 996 24.62 8.70 8.20
CA GLN A 996 25.99 9.05 8.59
C GLN A 996 26.12 9.41 10.07
N LEU A 997 25.12 10.06 10.68
CA LEU A 997 25.09 10.34 12.12
C LEU A 997 24.89 9.05 12.93
N LEU A 998 23.99 8.16 12.49
CA LEU A 998 23.81 6.84 13.10
C LEU A 998 25.09 6.00 13.04
N MET A 999 25.77 5.99 11.88
CA MET A 999 27.06 5.32 11.73
C MET A 999 28.13 5.90 12.66
N ALA A 1000 28.16 7.22 12.87
CA ALA A 1000 29.10 7.84 13.80
C ALA A 1000 28.87 7.38 15.25
N GLY A 1001 27.62 7.34 15.71
CA GLY A 1001 27.26 6.83 17.03
C GLY A 1001 27.61 5.34 17.19
N THR A 1002 27.24 4.51 16.22
CA THR A 1002 27.58 3.08 16.22
C THR A 1002 29.09 2.85 16.22
N ALA A 1003 29.85 3.62 15.44
CA ALA A 1003 31.30 3.53 15.40
C ALA A 1003 31.94 3.90 16.74
N ALA A 1004 31.43 4.93 17.42
CA ALA A 1004 31.93 5.31 18.74
C ALA A 1004 31.73 4.19 19.77
N VAL A 1005 30.54 3.57 19.79
CA VAL A 1005 30.24 2.44 20.67
C VAL A 1005 31.15 1.26 20.38
N LYS A 1006 31.20 0.79 19.13
CA LYS A 1006 32.00 -0.39 18.73
C LYS A 1006 33.50 -0.16 18.87
N THR A 1007 33.98 1.08 18.85
CA THR A 1007 35.39 1.41 19.14
C THR A 1007 35.76 1.11 20.60
N VAL A 1008 34.87 1.40 21.54
CA VAL A 1008 35.12 1.22 22.98
C VAL A 1008 34.76 -0.19 23.44
N ALA A 1009 33.65 -0.72 22.92
CA ALA A 1009 33.06 -2.01 23.28
C ALA A 1009 32.57 -2.77 22.01
N PRO A 1010 33.47 -3.48 21.30
CA PRO A 1010 33.15 -4.19 20.05
C PRO A 1010 32.01 -5.21 20.16
N ASN A 1011 31.83 -5.80 21.35
CA ASN A 1011 30.86 -6.87 21.62
C ASN A 1011 29.52 -6.37 22.18
N THR A 1012 29.30 -5.06 22.29
CA THR A 1012 28.01 -4.50 22.71
C THR A 1012 26.97 -4.66 21.59
N ILE A 1013 25.76 -5.09 21.94
CA ILE A 1013 24.66 -5.25 20.99
C ILE A 1013 24.16 -3.87 20.54
N MET A 1014 24.02 -3.66 19.23
CA MET A 1014 23.48 -2.42 18.68
C MET A 1014 22.00 -2.58 18.35
N MET A 1015 21.14 -1.77 18.97
CA MET A 1015 19.71 -1.74 18.68
C MET A 1015 19.38 -0.58 17.73
N MET A 1016 18.60 -0.88 16.68
CA MET A 1016 17.89 0.13 15.89
C MET A 1016 16.49 0.28 16.45
N HIS A 1017 16.21 1.39 17.13
CA HIS A 1017 14.94 1.60 17.84
C HIS A 1017 14.02 2.55 17.07
N VAL A 1018 12.88 2.03 16.61
CA VAL A 1018 11.85 2.78 15.90
C VAL A 1018 10.52 2.76 16.68
N ALA A 1019 9.75 3.83 16.59
CA ALA A 1019 8.37 3.92 17.04
C ALA A 1019 7.40 3.17 16.11
N LEU A 1020 6.10 3.22 16.45
CA LEU A 1020 4.99 2.70 15.66
C LEU A 1020 5.05 1.18 15.44
N GLY A 1021 5.27 0.41 16.51
CA GLY A 1021 5.49 -1.04 16.45
C GLY A 1021 4.39 -1.89 15.81
N GLY A 1022 3.15 -1.38 15.65
CA GLY A 1022 2.12 -2.05 14.85
C GLY A 1022 2.07 -1.64 13.37
N GLN A 1023 2.92 -0.74 12.91
CA GLN A 1023 2.95 -0.28 11.53
C GLN A 1023 4.15 -0.87 10.78
N TYR A 1024 4.01 -2.10 10.31
CA TYR A 1024 5.07 -2.86 9.61
C TYR A 1024 5.72 -2.05 8.47
N ASP A 1025 4.92 -1.47 7.59
CA ASP A 1025 5.44 -0.83 6.37
C ASP A 1025 6.34 0.37 6.69
N GLU A 1026 6.00 1.15 7.74
CA GLU A 1026 6.79 2.28 8.22
C GLU A 1026 8.13 1.80 8.81
N ALA A 1027 8.08 0.82 9.71
CA ALA A 1027 9.28 0.25 10.32
C ALA A 1027 10.18 -0.42 9.26
N ALA A 1028 9.58 -1.15 8.31
CA ALA A 1028 10.30 -1.82 7.24
C ALA A 1028 10.96 -0.82 6.29
N PHE A 1029 10.26 0.25 5.91
CA PHE A 1029 10.83 1.33 5.09
C PHE A 1029 12.08 1.92 5.75
N PHE A 1030 11.97 2.32 7.03
CA PHE A 1030 13.08 2.93 7.75
C PHE A 1030 14.28 1.98 7.86
N VAL A 1031 14.05 0.73 8.32
CA VAL A 1031 15.11 -0.27 8.49
C VAL A 1031 15.78 -0.59 7.15
N GLN A 1032 15.00 -0.74 6.07
CA GLN A 1032 15.52 -0.97 4.73
C GLN A 1032 16.40 0.18 4.26
N GLU A 1033 15.96 1.43 4.43
CA GLU A 1033 16.69 2.61 3.97
C GLU A 1033 17.99 2.83 4.77
N MET A 1034 18.00 2.50 6.06
CA MET A 1034 19.22 2.56 6.88
C MET A 1034 20.19 1.42 6.53
N GLN A 1035 19.69 0.20 6.32
CA GLN A 1035 20.53 -0.93 5.89
C GLN A 1035 21.15 -0.70 4.51
N ARG A 1036 20.40 -0.10 3.57
CA ARG A 1036 20.89 0.27 2.24
C ARG A 1036 22.05 1.27 2.29
N ARG A 1037 22.09 2.12 3.33
CA ARG A 1037 23.16 3.09 3.61
C ARG A 1037 24.30 2.53 4.46
N GLY A 1038 24.23 1.25 4.84
CA GLY A 1038 25.28 0.58 5.59
C GLY A 1038 25.27 0.83 7.10
N VAL A 1039 24.16 1.35 7.66
CA VAL A 1039 23.99 1.46 9.12
C VAL A 1039 23.99 0.05 9.72
N HIS A 1040 24.88 -0.19 10.67
CA HIS A 1040 25.02 -1.49 11.34
C HIS A 1040 24.18 -1.55 12.61
N PHE A 1041 23.43 -2.64 12.76
CA PHE A 1041 22.64 -2.99 13.95
C PHE A 1041 22.49 -4.51 14.06
N ASP A 1042 22.28 -4.99 15.29
CA ASP A 1042 22.15 -6.40 15.65
C ASP A 1042 20.68 -6.79 15.86
N VAL A 1043 19.87 -5.89 16.44
CA VAL A 1043 18.45 -6.11 16.80
C VAL A 1043 17.58 -4.92 16.42
N ILE A 1044 16.31 -5.17 16.08
CA ILE A 1044 15.30 -4.13 15.84
C ILE A 1044 14.46 -3.98 17.12
N GLY A 1045 14.42 -2.78 17.70
CA GLY A 1045 13.56 -2.42 18.82
C GLY A 1045 12.36 -1.61 18.34
N LEU A 1046 11.17 -1.93 18.83
CA LEU A 1046 9.93 -1.21 18.52
C LEU A 1046 9.36 -0.53 19.78
N SER A 1047 8.87 0.71 19.66
CA SER A 1047 7.91 1.22 20.65
C SER A 1047 6.50 0.85 20.26
N TYR A 1048 5.71 0.35 21.20
CA TYR A 1048 4.32 -0.01 20.98
C TYR A 1048 3.42 0.49 22.10
N TYR A 1049 2.52 1.38 21.72
CA TYR A 1049 1.47 1.88 22.58
C TYR A 1049 0.14 1.68 21.85
N PRO A 1050 -0.77 0.81 22.35
CA PRO A 1050 -2.01 0.45 21.65
C PRO A 1050 -2.87 1.65 21.22
N ARG A 1051 -2.78 2.77 21.96
CA ARG A 1051 -3.50 4.00 21.66
C ARG A 1051 -3.06 4.69 20.37
N TRP A 1052 -1.79 4.57 20.01
CA TRP A 1052 -1.18 5.33 18.91
C TRP A 1052 -0.60 4.44 17.81
N HIS A 1053 -0.22 3.20 18.13
CA HIS A 1053 0.64 2.37 17.27
C HIS A 1053 -0.11 1.17 16.66
N GLY A 1054 -1.45 1.22 16.57
CA GLY A 1054 -2.27 0.14 16.03
C GLY A 1054 -2.62 -0.96 17.04
N THR A 1055 -3.30 -2.00 16.56
CA THR A 1055 -3.81 -3.11 17.39
C THR A 1055 -2.72 -4.11 17.78
N LEU A 1056 -3.01 -5.02 18.72
CA LEU A 1056 -2.08 -6.09 19.10
C LEU A 1056 -1.78 -7.04 17.93
N SER A 1057 -2.77 -7.28 17.07
CA SER A 1057 -2.58 -8.07 15.85
C SER A 1057 -1.65 -7.38 14.86
N ASP A 1058 -1.69 -6.04 14.79
CA ASP A 1058 -0.79 -5.27 13.95
C ASP A 1058 0.66 -5.35 14.47
N LEU A 1059 0.85 -5.31 15.79
CA LEU A 1059 2.15 -5.55 16.42
C LEU A 1059 2.68 -6.97 16.13
N GLU A 1060 1.85 -8.00 16.29
CA GLU A 1060 2.22 -9.40 16.00
C GLU A 1060 2.71 -9.56 14.56
N ASN A 1061 1.94 -9.04 13.60
CA ASN A 1061 2.30 -9.06 12.19
C ASN A 1061 3.63 -8.32 11.95
N SER A 1062 3.79 -7.14 12.53
CA SER A 1062 4.99 -6.31 12.36
C SER A 1062 6.24 -7.01 12.86
N LEU A 1063 6.21 -7.57 14.07
CA LEU A 1063 7.32 -8.34 14.63
C LEU A 1063 7.70 -9.54 13.74
N ALA A 1064 6.70 -10.31 13.28
CA ALA A 1064 6.93 -11.48 12.44
C ALA A 1064 7.50 -11.12 11.06
N LEU A 1065 6.95 -10.10 10.41
CA LEU A 1065 7.35 -9.68 9.08
C LEU A 1065 8.73 -9.01 9.07
N LEU A 1066 9.03 -8.12 10.02
CA LEU A 1066 10.36 -7.49 10.14
C LEU A 1066 11.46 -8.55 10.35
N SER A 1067 11.23 -9.49 11.28
CA SER A 1067 12.15 -10.59 11.54
C SER A 1067 12.40 -11.45 10.29
N LYS A 1068 11.32 -11.77 9.54
CA LYS A 1068 11.39 -12.53 8.30
C LYS A 1068 12.10 -11.77 7.17
N GLN A 1069 11.81 -10.48 7.00
CA GLN A 1069 12.35 -9.67 5.91
C GLN A 1069 13.85 -9.38 6.11
N PHE A 1070 14.24 -8.90 7.28
CA PHE A 1070 15.61 -8.43 7.54
C PHE A 1070 16.54 -9.50 8.09
N GLN A 1071 15.98 -10.66 8.46
CA GLN A 1071 16.70 -11.75 9.10
C GLN A 1071 17.38 -11.33 10.41
N LYS A 1072 16.66 -10.54 11.23
CA LYS A 1072 17.12 -9.94 12.49
C LYS A 1072 16.25 -10.35 13.66
N ASP A 1073 16.82 -10.31 14.86
CA ASP A 1073 16.06 -10.41 16.10
C ASP A 1073 15.22 -9.12 16.31
N VAL A 1074 14.08 -9.26 16.99
CA VAL A 1074 13.11 -8.17 17.23
C VAL A 1074 12.68 -8.10 18.70
N MET A 1075 12.36 -6.89 19.18
CA MET A 1075 11.98 -6.61 20.57
C MET A 1075 10.98 -5.45 20.65
N VAL A 1076 10.20 -5.38 21.74
CA VAL A 1076 9.38 -4.20 22.07
C VAL A 1076 10.04 -3.44 23.21
N VAL A 1077 10.78 -2.39 22.90
CA VAL A 1077 11.67 -1.71 23.86
C VAL A 1077 10.99 -0.54 24.59
N GLU A 1078 9.81 -0.12 24.15
CA GLU A 1078 8.94 0.76 24.94
C GLU A 1078 7.47 0.34 24.78
N TYR A 1079 6.78 0.13 25.90
CA TYR A 1079 5.34 -0.06 25.99
C TYR A 1079 4.88 0.23 27.42
N SER A 1080 3.58 0.32 27.66
CA SER A 1080 3.06 0.61 29.00
C SER A 1080 1.81 -0.15 29.39
N HIS A 1081 0.86 -0.27 28.46
CA HIS A 1081 -0.39 -0.99 28.63
C HIS A 1081 -0.30 -2.42 28.08
N ARG A 1082 -1.28 -3.29 28.41
CA ARG A 1082 -1.39 -4.66 27.86
C ARG A 1082 -0.14 -5.52 28.11
N LYS A 1083 0.38 -5.47 29.35
CA LYS A 1083 1.68 -6.04 29.73
C LYS A 1083 1.84 -7.51 29.34
N THR A 1084 0.85 -8.33 29.67
CA THR A 1084 0.87 -9.77 29.37
C THR A 1084 0.84 -10.02 27.86
N GLU A 1085 -0.04 -9.34 27.13
CA GLU A 1085 -0.22 -9.56 25.70
C GLU A 1085 1.00 -9.10 24.90
N VAL A 1086 1.55 -7.93 25.19
CA VAL A 1086 2.75 -7.40 24.50
C VAL A 1086 3.95 -8.31 24.74
N ASN A 1087 4.17 -8.79 25.96
CA ASN A 1087 5.25 -9.73 26.25
C ASN A 1087 5.08 -11.04 25.48
N LYS A 1088 3.89 -11.64 25.52
CA LYS A 1088 3.59 -12.85 24.78
C LYS A 1088 3.96 -12.71 23.30
N LEU A 1089 3.52 -11.61 22.65
CA LEU A 1089 3.81 -11.37 21.24
C LEU A 1089 5.32 -11.18 20.98
N ALA A 1090 6.00 -10.40 21.83
CA ALA A 1090 7.42 -10.11 21.68
C ALA A 1090 8.33 -11.34 21.88
N PHE A 1091 7.87 -12.38 22.60
CA PHE A 1091 8.59 -13.66 22.75
C PHE A 1091 8.15 -14.75 21.76
N SER A 1092 6.98 -14.63 21.14
CA SER A 1092 6.40 -15.69 20.29
C SER A 1092 6.73 -15.58 18.81
N VAL A 1093 7.66 -14.68 18.42
CA VAL A 1093 8.03 -14.49 17.02
C VAL A 1093 8.67 -15.76 16.44
N PRO A 1094 8.26 -16.22 15.23
CA PRO A 1094 8.76 -17.45 14.63
C PRO A 1094 10.29 -17.54 14.58
N GLY A 1095 10.82 -18.75 14.77
CA GLY A 1095 12.26 -19.01 14.77
C GLY A 1095 13.00 -18.53 16.03
N GLY A 1096 12.28 -18.17 17.10
CA GLY A 1096 12.89 -17.75 18.37
C GLY A 1096 13.60 -16.40 18.29
N ARG A 1097 13.19 -15.55 17.34
CA ARG A 1097 13.79 -14.24 17.07
C ARG A 1097 13.16 -13.10 17.86
N GLY A 1098 12.06 -13.38 18.57
CA GLY A 1098 11.46 -12.46 19.52
C GLY A 1098 12.25 -12.51 20.82
N LYS A 1099 12.94 -11.42 21.16
CA LYS A 1099 13.87 -11.38 22.29
C LYS A 1099 13.31 -10.70 23.54
N GLY A 1100 12.08 -10.23 23.50
CA GLY A 1100 11.36 -9.75 24.68
C GLY A 1100 11.07 -8.25 24.68
N THR A 1101 10.94 -7.68 25.87
CA THR A 1101 10.36 -6.34 26.04
C THR A 1101 11.10 -5.49 27.07
N CYS A 1102 10.92 -4.16 27.02
CA CYS A 1102 11.27 -3.24 28.09
C CYS A 1102 10.09 -2.32 28.39
N ILE A 1103 9.57 -2.37 29.63
CA ILE A 1103 8.46 -1.52 30.04
C ILE A 1103 8.93 -0.08 30.26
N TRP A 1104 8.11 0.87 29.80
CA TRP A 1104 8.37 2.29 29.91
C TRP A 1104 7.99 2.85 31.29
N GLU A 1105 8.99 3.38 32.00
CA GLU A 1105 8.86 4.15 33.25
C GLU A 1105 7.86 3.60 34.27
N PRO A 1106 7.94 2.31 34.65
CA PRO A 1106 6.94 1.68 35.49
C PRO A 1106 7.00 2.14 36.95
N LEU A 1107 7.95 2.99 37.35
CA LEU A 1107 8.07 3.47 38.72
C LEU A 1107 7.10 4.62 39.04
N SER A 1108 6.71 5.41 38.04
CA SER A 1108 5.98 6.66 38.29
C SER A 1108 4.99 7.07 37.22
N THR A 1109 4.99 6.45 36.04
CA THR A 1109 4.24 6.93 34.88
C THR A 1109 3.24 5.87 34.38
N TRP A 1110 2.06 6.34 33.96
CA TRP A 1110 0.97 5.53 33.43
C TRP A 1110 0.60 4.33 34.33
N GLU A 1111 0.55 3.11 33.79
CA GLU A 1111 0.30 1.87 34.56
C GLU A 1111 1.56 1.43 35.33
N LYS A 1112 1.86 2.16 36.41
CA LYS A 1112 3.03 1.99 37.28
C LYS A 1112 2.92 0.81 38.25
N PHE A 1113 4.06 0.17 38.54
CA PHE A 1113 4.23 -0.91 39.52
C PHE A 1113 4.11 -0.46 40.97
N PHE A 1114 4.30 0.83 41.23
CA PHE A 1114 4.29 1.38 42.57
C PHE A 1114 3.22 2.48 42.69
N ASP A 1115 2.50 2.52 43.80
CA ASP A 1115 1.56 3.61 44.09
C ASP A 1115 2.28 4.94 44.39
N ASP A 1116 1.53 6.01 44.66
CA ASP A 1116 2.11 7.33 44.99
C ASP A 1116 2.96 7.34 46.27
N LYS A 1117 2.88 6.28 47.09
CA LYS A 1117 3.66 6.11 48.31
C LYS A 1117 4.86 5.17 48.11
N GLY A 1118 5.07 4.65 46.90
CA GLY A 1118 6.15 3.72 46.58
C GLY A 1118 5.88 2.27 47.00
N GLN A 1119 4.62 1.89 47.24
CA GLN A 1119 4.25 0.51 47.55
C GLN A 1119 3.97 -0.26 46.27
N SER A 1120 4.57 -1.45 46.12
CA SER A 1120 4.32 -2.32 44.96
C SER A 1120 2.85 -2.73 44.86
N ASN A 1121 2.38 -2.96 43.64
CA ASN A 1121 1.03 -3.40 43.36
C ASN A 1121 1.00 -4.65 42.47
N GLN A 1122 -0.21 -5.15 42.18
CA GLN A 1122 -0.44 -6.39 41.43
C GLN A 1122 0.14 -6.38 40.01
N LEU A 1123 0.42 -5.21 39.41
CA LEU A 1123 1.02 -5.14 38.08
C LEU A 1123 2.47 -5.65 38.07
N LEU A 1124 3.18 -5.51 39.20
CA LEU A 1124 4.54 -6.04 39.35
C LEU A 1124 4.53 -7.57 39.42
N GLU A 1125 3.55 -8.15 40.12
CA GLU A 1125 3.38 -9.61 40.27
C GLU A 1125 3.16 -10.33 38.93
N LEU A 1126 2.69 -9.63 37.90
CA LEU A 1126 2.60 -10.20 36.55
C LEU A 1126 3.98 -10.62 35.99
N TYR A 1127 5.06 -9.95 36.42
CA TYR A 1127 6.41 -10.23 35.93
C TYR A 1127 7.03 -11.48 36.56
N ASP A 1128 6.62 -11.88 37.77
CA ASP A 1128 6.98 -13.19 38.35
C ASP A 1128 6.57 -14.32 37.40
N VAL A 1129 5.36 -14.24 36.87
CA VAL A 1129 4.80 -15.22 35.94
C VAL A 1129 5.52 -15.18 34.59
N MET A 1130 5.67 -13.98 34.01
CA MET A 1130 6.32 -13.81 32.70
C MET A 1130 7.80 -14.20 32.73
N ALA A 1131 8.53 -13.90 33.81
CA ALA A 1131 9.93 -14.29 33.95
C ALA A 1131 10.09 -15.80 34.00
N LYS A 1132 9.21 -16.49 34.73
CA LYS A 1132 9.19 -17.96 34.77
C LYS A 1132 8.85 -18.56 33.40
N GLU A 1133 7.94 -17.95 32.65
CA GLU A 1133 7.52 -18.44 31.34
C GLU A 1133 8.59 -18.20 30.25
N TYR A 1134 9.22 -17.03 30.24
CA TYR A 1134 10.03 -16.60 29.11
C TYR A 1134 11.53 -16.63 29.35
N LEU A 1135 12.03 -16.43 30.58
CA LEU A 1135 13.47 -16.35 30.84
C LEU A 1135 14.10 -17.68 31.29
N GLN A 1136 13.31 -18.65 31.75
CA GLN A 1136 13.79 -19.95 32.21
C GLN A 1136 14.03 -20.96 31.09
#